data_AF-A0A7C7VID4-F1
#
_entry.id   AF-A0A7C7VID4-F1
#
_cell.length_a   1.000
_cell.length_b   1.000
_cell.length_c   1.000
_cell.angle_alpha   90.00
_cell.angle_beta   90.00
_cell.angle_gamma   90.00
#
_symmetry.space_group_name_H-M   'P 1'
#
loop_
_entity.id
_entity.type
_entity.pdbx_description
1 polymer ?
#
loop_
_entity_poly.entity_id
_entity_poly.type
_entity_poly.pdbx_seq_one_letter_code
_entity_poly.pdbx_strand_id
1 'polypeptide(L)'
;MVLESKALQINLEATAVDQLEYAPRYKVLREAVKDYQGVLKAADHLLFELHHPYRNWPVVIGELRAFALKNLATYSRSNRGVESIAVIITTFLDIIDEAPKKEHKVQAVEGLMAFLEKLVQTLEPEILSDLEKTLTGTFQKLYTGSDSVIEALITSFHPFPRLVRNLAGKLDDCSGSSRLWQVSGDLMKRLRKATIRYWLSQPGPVKWLDRTLEQYGSRLEISDLDRIKELLAPVSHSRFEQYMEEIGTLKTRESGFHTVRDLLEMPGHLDIVRNYRQIAHAIGNLSCNISASAEKGDSHTPYEIDLQLLFLFHLLEIDGLAGIHEEILRQINRSLVCKVRTAEINQLKTVLPKSFDLLKQHIGHFPRTALQCIETLGNEIFRRSNQGLMELFLDQVINFGFQTPGIRGVDSEWHILSNPAHLQNIRVWLNIIGHKPKVCSNLLSALLVYLRLGGTCIRDTDLFQKDVTRLLNCDIGPVYNMVKQLAKILPVYFNEIGAEGLLRDVSTELDEISHRKDILIHFLRKQSHVESNNLIVDFIQAIFCFWYSRQKDRLKPFLPPEILGQIPAHGPYVEHVHRLIRHLAVTLGLEPFARHIKQILNISDEHLALILDQVSDVPPHEKKRLKLLIRMFRLETLKYELGTQEIRHHLEEAQNYGFHGLDEVIEAIERDDPEECLNVILEKLEELKKIILSPDKFEIHESIYHKRHIAADIPSMYGRYHEKKFDALSLTYRLENLANVYFERLSASLDVPFITKAIFVRIVKCLRLFWRAIQLNEVHSKKFATYLTLLEKSLDLRRFTFSQYLDIVRGLSDGVKDMIYVYYIGPHQD
;
A
#
# COMPACT_ATOMS: atom_id res chain seq x y z
N MET A 1 -13.09 34.48 7.41
CA MET A 1 -13.07 34.95 6.00
C MET A 1 -12.69 33.75 5.16
N VAL A 2 -13.66 33.21 4.43
CA VAL A 2 -13.59 31.89 3.80
C VAL A 2 -13.21 32.08 2.34
N LEU A 3 -12.10 31.49 1.91
CA LEU A 3 -11.83 31.21 0.49
C LEU A 3 -12.48 29.86 0.17
N GLU A 4 -13.81 29.79 0.22
CA GLU A 4 -14.57 28.82 -0.56
C GLU A 4 -14.46 29.29 -1.99
N SER A 5 -13.86 28.47 -2.84
CA SER A 5 -13.81 28.77 -4.26
C SER A 5 -15.25 28.79 -4.78
N LYS A 6 -15.77 30.00 -4.96
CA LYS A 6 -17.00 30.32 -5.69
C LYS A 6 -17.08 29.55 -7.02
N ALA A 7 -15.94 29.15 -7.59
CA ALA A 7 -15.85 28.36 -8.81
C ALA A 7 -16.34 26.90 -8.68
N LEU A 8 -16.23 26.24 -7.51
CA LEU A 8 -16.65 24.84 -7.36
C LEU A 8 -18.18 24.71 -7.30
N GLN A 9 -18.83 25.64 -6.61
CA GLN A 9 -20.28 25.72 -6.49
C GLN A 9 -20.92 26.12 -7.83
N ILE A 10 -20.32 27.10 -8.53
CA ILE A 10 -20.68 27.46 -9.90
C ILE A 10 -20.47 26.28 -10.86
N ASN A 11 -19.41 25.47 -10.70
CA ASN A 11 -19.18 24.31 -11.57
C ASN A 11 -20.24 23.21 -11.39
N LEU A 12 -20.69 22.92 -10.17
CA LEU A 12 -21.71 21.88 -9.93
C LEU A 12 -23.10 22.32 -10.40
N GLU A 13 -23.47 23.58 -10.23
CA GLU A 13 -24.72 24.13 -10.78
C GLU A 13 -24.67 24.32 -12.30
N ALA A 14 -23.50 24.62 -12.88
CA ALA A 14 -23.32 24.75 -14.33
C ALA A 14 -23.25 23.41 -15.08
N THR A 15 -22.99 22.29 -14.38
CA THR A 15 -22.81 20.95 -14.97
C THR A 15 -24.06 20.05 -14.86
N ALA A 16 -25.10 20.48 -14.14
CA ALA A 16 -26.35 19.72 -14.02
C ALA A 16 -27.19 19.82 -15.31
N VAL A 17 -27.44 18.69 -15.97
CA VAL A 17 -28.29 18.62 -17.17
C VAL A 17 -29.38 17.56 -16.99
N ASP A 18 -30.64 18.01 -16.94
CA ASP A 18 -31.80 17.14 -16.68
C ASP A 18 -32.27 16.36 -17.92
N GLN A 19 -32.02 16.84 -19.15
CA GLN A 19 -32.38 16.15 -20.40
C GLN A 19 -31.38 16.44 -21.53
N LEU A 20 -30.88 15.38 -22.18
CA LEU A 20 -29.98 15.43 -23.33
C LEU A 20 -30.67 14.89 -24.58
N GLU A 21 -30.65 15.64 -25.68
CA GLU A 21 -31.08 15.15 -26.99
C GLU A 21 -29.95 14.34 -27.64
N TYR A 22 -30.18 13.04 -27.85
CA TYR A 22 -29.22 12.16 -28.50
C TYR A 22 -29.21 12.39 -30.02
N ALA A 23 -28.01 12.37 -30.61
CA ALA A 23 -27.91 12.44 -32.07
C ALA A 23 -28.70 11.30 -32.75
N PRO A 24 -29.46 11.55 -33.84
CA PRO A 24 -30.36 10.56 -34.45
C PRO A 24 -29.71 9.22 -34.81
N ARG A 25 -28.40 9.23 -35.10
CA ARG A 25 -27.59 8.03 -35.41
C ARG A 25 -27.58 6.98 -34.28
N TYR A 26 -27.81 7.38 -33.03
CA TYR A 26 -27.76 6.46 -31.88
C TYR A 26 -29.10 5.75 -31.60
N LYS A 27 -30.20 6.14 -32.26
CA LYS A 27 -31.49 5.44 -32.13
C LYS A 27 -31.39 3.96 -32.48
N VAL A 28 -30.54 3.64 -33.45
CA VAL A 28 -30.23 2.28 -33.90
C VAL A 28 -29.74 1.38 -32.76
N LEU A 29 -28.93 1.92 -31.83
CA LEU A 29 -28.42 1.14 -30.70
C LEU A 29 -29.53 0.76 -29.72
N ARG A 30 -30.44 1.70 -29.45
CA ARG A 30 -31.61 1.46 -28.56
C ARG A 30 -32.58 0.47 -29.19
N GLU A 31 -32.86 0.62 -30.48
CA GLU A 31 -33.75 -0.26 -31.23
C GLU A 31 -33.21 -1.70 -31.30
N ALA A 32 -31.90 -1.87 -31.48
CA ALA A 32 -31.26 -3.19 -31.56
C ALA A 32 -31.30 -4.00 -30.25
N VAL A 33 -31.52 -3.34 -29.10
CA VAL A 33 -31.55 -3.98 -27.77
C VAL A 33 -32.87 -3.77 -27.04
N LYS A 34 -33.91 -3.26 -27.72
CA LYS A 34 -35.21 -2.88 -27.12
C LYS A 34 -35.89 -4.00 -26.32
N ASP A 35 -35.67 -5.25 -26.73
CA ASP A 35 -36.27 -6.43 -26.11
C ASP A 35 -35.50 -6.89 -24.86
N TYR A 36 -34.35 -6.26 -24.55
CA TYR A 36 -33.47 -6.58 -23.42
C TYR A 36 -33.35 -5.40 -22.45
N GLN A 37 -34.27 -5.31 -21.49
CA GLN A 37 -34.38 -4.17 -20.56
C GLN A 37 -33.08 -3.79 -19.83
N GLY A 38 -32.26 -4.77 -19.42
CA GLY A 38 -30.97 -4.50 -18.77
C GLY A 38 -29.93 -3.88 -19.72
N VAL A 39 -29.90 -4.34 -20.97
CA VAL A 39 -28.99 -3.83 -22.01
C VAL A 39 -29.45 -2.46 -22.51
N LEU A 40 -30.76 -2.25 -22.62
CA LEU A 40 -31.34 -0.96 -22.97
C LEU A 40 -31.00 0.12 -21.92
N LYS A 41 -31.10 -0.20 -20.63
CA LYS A 41 -30.66 0.71 -19.55
C LYS A 41 -29.18 1.06 -19.65
N ALA A 42 -28.33 0.08 -19.93
CA ALA A 42 -26.90 0.31 -20.13
C ALA A 42 -26.61 1.18 -21.37
N ALA A 43 -27.37 0.99 -22.46
CA ALA A 43 -27.26 1.83 -23.65
C ALA A 43 -27.69 3.28 -23.36
N ASP A 44 -28.80 3.47 -22.64
CA ASP A 44 -29.30 4.80 -22.28
C ASP A 44 -28.33 5.54 -21.34
N HIS A 45 -27.72 4.83 -20.38
CA HIS A 45 -26.69 5.39 -19.51
C HIS A 45 -25.43 5.81 -20.28
N LEU A 46 -24.90 4.93 -21.15
CA LEU A 46 -23.78 5.25 -22.02
C LEU A 46 -24.06 6.49 -22.90
N LEU A 47 -25.27 6.57 -23.48
CA LEU A 47 -25.64 7.70 -24.31
C LEU A 47 -25.76 8.99 -23.51
N PHE A 48 -26.23 8.92 -22.26
CA PHE A 48 -26.25 10.05 -21.34
C PHE A 48 -24.83 10.56 -21.06
N GLU A 49 -23.91 9.69 -20.62
CA GLU A 49 -22.52 10.07 -20.34
C GLU A 49 -21.79 10.59 -21.60
N LEU A 50 -22.04 9.99 -22.76
CA LEU A 50 -21.46 10.40 -24.03
C LEU A 50 -21.93 11.80 -24.49
N HIS A 51 -23.15 12.22 -24.17
CA HIS A 51 -23.68 13.53 -24.57
C HIS A 51 -23.56 14.58 -23.47
N HIS A 52 -23.06 14.23 -22.29
CA HIS A 52 -22.86 15.16 -21.19
C HIS A 52 -21.95 16.34 -21.61
N PRO A 53 -22.28 17.61 -21.32
CA PRO A 53 -21.46 18.76 -21.74
C PRO A 53 -20.05 18.76 -21.12
N TYR A 54 -19.91 18.09 -19.97
CA TYR A 54 -18.66 17.94 -19.24
C TYR A 54 -18.28 16.46 -19.16
N ARG A 55 -17.94 15.87 -20.31
CA ARG A 55 -17.66 14.42 -20.41
C ARG A 55 -16.47 14.01 -19.55
N ASN A 56 -16.67 12.99 -18.71
CA ASN A 56 -15.56 12.28 -18.08
C ASN A 56 -15.05 11.19 -19.03
N TRP A 57 -14.04 11.53 -19.85
CA TRP A 57 -13.53 10.64 -20.90
C TRP A 57 -13.17 9.21 -20.44
N PRO A 58 -12.45 9.00 -19.31
CA PRO A 58 -12.22 7.66 -18.77
C PRO A 58 -13.50 6.84 -18.54
N VAL A 59 -14.54 7.46 -17.99
CA VAL A 59 -15.83 6.80 -17.73
C VAL A 59 -16.51 6.46 -19.05
N VAL A 60 -16.67 7.44 -19.95
CA VAL A 60 -17.29 7.25 -21.27
C VAL A 60 -16.62 6.13 -22.08
N ILE A 61 -15.28 6.12 -22.12
CA ILE A 61 -14.52 5.10 -22.85
C ILE A 61 -14.69 3.72 -22.18
N GLY A 62 -14.63 3.67 -20.85
CA GLY A 62 -14.84 2.44 -20.07
C GLY A 62 -16.21 1.83 -20.31
N GLU A 63 -17.26 2.64 -20.28
CA GLU A 63 -18.63 2.21 -20.54
C GLU A 63 -18.86 1.80 -21.98
N LEU A 64 -18.35 2.57 -22.96
CA LEU A 64 -18.45 2.23 -24.37
C LEU A 64 -17.80 0.87 -24.65
N ARG A 65 -16.59 0.65 -24.10
CA ARG A 65 -15.87 -0.63 -24.20
C ARG A 65 -16.65 -1.77 -23.55
N ALA A 66 -17.16 -1.56 -22.33
CA ALA A 66 -17.93 -2.57 -21.62
C ALA A 66 -19.21 -2.94 -22.38
N PHE A 67 -19.94 -1.94 -22.87
CA PHE A 67 -21.16 -2.13 -23.65
C PHE A 67 -20.88 -2.87 -24.96
N ALA A 68 -19.88 -2.42 -25.73
CA ALA A 68 -19.51 -3.01 -27.01
C ALA A 68 -19.13 -4.49 -26.88
N LEU A 69 -18.31 -4.84 -25.89
CA LEU A 69 -17.80 -6.20 -25.70
C LEU A 69 -18.82 -7.14 -25.05
N LYS A 70 -19.51 -6.72 -23.99
CA LYS A 70 -20.42 -7.60 -23.22
C LYS A 70 -21.70 -7.91 -23.99
N ASN A 71 -22.20 -6.97 -24.79
CA ASN A 71 -23.52 -7.07 -25.40
C ASN A 71 -23.49 -7.44 -26.90
N LEU A 72 -22.32 -7.80 -27.44
CA LEU A 72 -22.16 -8.09 -28.87
C LEU A 72 -23.17 -9.12 -29.40
N ALA A 73 -23.35 -10.24 -28.71
CA ALA A 73 -24.29 -11.28 -29.14
C ALA A 73 -25.75 -10.78 -29.20
N THR A 74 -26.09 -9.77 -28.40
CA THR A 74 -27.44 -9.22 -28.29
C THR A 74 -27.77 -8.32 -29.48
N TYR A 75 -26.97 -7.29 -29.74
CA TYR A 75 -27.28 -6.34 -30.82
C TYR A 75 -26.93 -6.89 -32.21
N SER A 76 -25.93 -7.77 -32.34
CA SER A 76 -25.55 -8.36 -33.65
C SER A 76 -26.63 -9.25 -34.27
N ARG A 77 -27.49 -9.87 -33.46
CA ARG A 77 -28.61 -10.71 -33.92
C ARG A 77 -29.87 -9.91 -34.29
N SER A 78 -29.88 -8.61 -34.01
CA SER A 78 -31.00 -7.75 -34.37
C SER A 78 -31.04 -7.48 -35.88
N ASN A 79 -32.20 -7.11 -36.39
CA ASN A 79 -32.38 -6.69 -37.78
C ASN A 79 -31.55 -5.45 -38.16
N ARG A 80 -31.02 -4.71 -37.19
CA ARG A 80 -30.14 -3.53 -37.40
C ARG A 80 -28.71 -3.77 -36.88
N GLY A 81 -28.30 -5.02 -36.68
CA GLY A 81 -27.03 -5.35 -36.03
C GLY A 81 -25.80 -4.78 -36.74
N VAL A 82 -25.75 -4.81 -38.08
CA VAL A 82 -24.67 -4.23 -38.88
C VAL A 82 -24.57 -2.72 -38.66
N GLU A 83 -25.70 -2.02 -38.65
CA GLU A 83 -25.76 -0.58 -38.40
C GLU A 83 -25.35 -0.23 -36.96
N SER A 84 -25.79 -1.02 -35.97
CA SER A 84 -25.38 -0.85 -34.56
C SER A 84 -23.87 -0.98 -34.39
N ILE A 85 -23.26 -1.98 -35.02
CA ILE A 85 -21.81 -2.19 -35.00
C ILE A 85 -21.10 -0.99 -35.63
N ALA A 86 -21.58 -0.50 -36.78
CA ALA A 86 -21.00 0.66 -37.45
C ALA A 86 -21.08 1.93 -36.59
N VAL A 87 -22.18 2.14 -35.84
CA VAL A 87 -22.32 3.27 -34.91
C VAL A 87 -21.32 3.15 -33.76
N ILE A 88 -21.13 1.96 -33.16
CA ILE A 88 -20.17 1.76 -32.08
C ILE A 88 -18.74 2.04 -32.58
N ILE A 89 -18.36 1.49 -33.73
CA ILE A 89 -17.03 1.73 -34.33
C ILE A 89 -16.82 3.23 -34.60
N THR A 90 -17.81 3.89 -35.18
CA THR A 90 -17.74 5.34 -35.45
C THR A 90 -17.62 6.13 -34.15
N THR A 91 -18.31 5.72 -33.09
CA THR A 91 -18.22 6.38 -31.78
C THR A 91 -16.82 6.30 -31.20
N PHE A 92 -16.16 5.15 -31.27
CA PHE A 92 -14.76 5.04 -30.88
C PHE A 92 -13.86 5.97 -31.69
N LEU A 93 -14.06 6.05 -33.01
CA LEU A 93 -13.28 6.92 -33.89
C LEU A 93 -13.49 8.40 -33.54
N ASP A 94 -14.74 8.81 -33.30
CA ASP A 94 -15.07 10.17 -32.89
C ASP A 94 -14.40 10.52 -31.55
N ILE A 95 -14.39 9.59 -30.58
CA ILE A 95 -13.68 9.78 -29.30
C ILE A 95 -12.16 9.90 -29.52
N ILE A 96 -11.57 9.09 -30.41
CA ILE A 96 -10.13 9.18 -30.73
C ILE A 96 -9.77 10.55 -31.30
N ASP A 97 -10.66 11.15 -32.10
CA ASP A 97 -10.47 12.47 -32.68
C ASP A 97 -10.69 13.58 -31.63
N GLU A 98 -11.79 13.53 -30.89
CA GLU A 98 -12.26 14.58 -29.96
C GLU A 98 -11.55 14.60 -28.60
N ALA A 99 -11.04 13.48 -28.10
CA ALA A 99 -10.51 13.41 -26.74
C ALA A 99 -9.28 14.33 -26.55
N PRO A 100 -9.22 15.17 -25.49
CA PRO A 100 -8.20 16.21 -25.38
C PRO A 100 -6.82 15.67 -24.95
N LYS A 101 -6.77 14.56 -24.18
CA LYS A 101 -5.51 13.99 -23.65
C LYS A 101 -5.07 12.77 -24.45
N LYS A 102 -3.75 12.63 -24.64
CA LYS A 102 -3.12 11.46 -25.30
C LYS A 102 -3.57 10.13 -24.69
N GLU A 103 -3.62 10.04 -23.36
CA GLU A 103 -4.01 8.83 -22.63
C GLU A 103 -5.43 8.35 -22.98
N HIS A 104 -6.38 9.26 -23.11
CA HIS A 104 -7.76 8.92 -23.48
C HIS A 104 -7.85 8.41 -24.92
N LYS A 105 -7.06 8.99 -25.84
CA LYS A 105 -6.95 8.49 -27.22
C LYS A 105 -6.40 7.06 -27.24
N VAL A 106 -5.36 6.77 -26.45
CA VAL A 106 -4.80 5.41 -26.31
C VAL A 106 -5.86 4.43 -25.78
N GLN A 107 -6.60 4.79 -24.73
CA GLN A 107 -7.67 3.96 -24.18
C GLN A 107 -8.79 3.68 -25.21
N ALA A 108 -9.17 4.68 -26.00
CA ALA A 108 -10.19 4.54 -27.03
C ALA A 108 -9.71 3.66 -28.20
N VAL A 109 -8.45 3.80 -28.64
CA VAL A 109 -7.83 2.90 -29.62
C VAL A 109 -7.82 1.46 -29.12
N GLU A 110 -7.43 1.22 -27.87
CA GLU A 110 -7.44 -0.12 -27.27
C GLU A 110 -8.85 -0.70 -27.19
N GLY A 111 -9.84 0.11 -26.81
CA GLY A 111 -11.25 -0.27 -26.83
C GLY A 111 -11.73 -0.66 -28.22
N LEU A 112 -11.39 0.14 -29.24
CA LEU A 112 -11.71 -0.14 -30.64
C LEU A 112 -11.05 -1.42 -31.14
N MET A 113 -9.75 -1.60 -30.90
CA MET A 113 -9.02 -2.79 -31.36
C MET A 113 -9.52 -4.07 -30.68
N ALA A 114 -9.80 -4.02 -29.38
CA ALA A 114 -10.44 -5.13 -28.67
C ALA A 114 -11.80 -5.47 -29.27
N PHE A 115 -12.60 -4.44 -29.62
CA PHE A 115 -13.91 -4.63 -30.21
C PHE A 115 -13.82 -5.23 -31.61
N LEU A 116 -12.98 -4.68 -32.50
CA LEU A 116 -12.76 -5.20 -33.85
C LEU A 116 -12.30 -6.66 -33.83
N GLU A 117 -11.38 -7.01 -32.93
CA GLU A 117 -10.96 -8.41 -32.78
C GLU A 117 -12.11 -9.30 -32.33
N LYS A 118 -12.92 -8.84 -31.37
CA LYS A 118 -14.09 -9.60 -30.91
C LYS A 118 -15.12 -9.79 -32.01
N LEU A 119 -15.33 -8.80 -32.88
CA LEU A 119 -16.20 -8.89 -34.05
C LEU A 119 -15.72 -9.98 -35.00
N VAL A 120 -14.44 -9.94 -35.40
CA VAL A 120 -13.86 -10.94 -36.30
C VAL A 120 -13.89 -12.33 -35.68
N GLN A 121 -13.72 -12.48 -34.36
CA GLN A 121 -13.82 -13.79 -33.71
C GLN A 121 -15.26 -14.33 -33.68
N THR A 122 -16.25 -13.47 -33.43
CA THR A 122 -17.61 -13.90 -33.07
C THR A 122 -18.58 -13.95 -34.25
N LEU A 123 -18.44 -13.06 -35.22
CA LEU A 123 -19.41 -12.94 -36.32
C LEU A 123 -19.17 -13.95 -37.45
N GLU A 124 -20.25 -14.29 -38.14
CA GLU A 124 -20.23 -15.13 -39.34
C GLU A 124 -19.67 -14.36 -40.55
N PRO A 125 -19.05 -15.05 -41.54
CA PRO A 125 -18.45 -14.42 -42.71
C PRO A 125 -19.38 -13.46 -43.48
N GLU A 126 -20.66 -13.79 -43.56
CA GLU A 126 -21.68 -13.01 -44.29
C GLU A 126 -21.85 -11.62 -43.66
N ILE A 127 -21.98 -11.56 -42.33
CA ILE A 127 -22.12 -10.30 -41.58
C ILE A 127 -20.82 -9.49 -41.64
N LEU A 128 -19.65 -10.16 -41.65
CA LEU A 128 -18.37 -9.49 -41.82
C LEU A 128 -18.23 -8.88 -43.23
N SER A 129 -18.76 -9.54 -44.25
CA SER A 129 -18.82 -9.00 -45.61
C SER A 129 -19.71 -7.75 -45.69
N ASP A 130 -20.85 -7.73 -44.99
CA ASP A 130 -21.71 -6.54 -44.91
C ASP A 130 -21.02 -5.36 -44.20
N LEU A 131 -20.11 -5.65 -43.26
CA LEU A 131 -19.31 -4.64 -42.55
C LEU A 131 -18.07 -4.18 -43.31
N GLU A 132 -17.77 -4.75 -44.47
CA GLU A 132 -16.52 -4.48 -45.21
C GLU A 132 -16.27 -2.99 -45.46
N LYS A 133 -17.31 -2.25 -45.85
CA LYS A 133 -17.21 -0.79 -46.09
C LYS A 133 -16.85 -0.04 -44.80
N THR A 134 -17.47 -0.43 -43.68
CA THR A 134 -17.21 0.14 -42.35
C THR A 134 -15.78 -0.16 -41.90
N LEU A 135 -15.32 -1.40 -42.07
CA LEU A 135 -13.95 -1.81 -41.74
C LEU A 135 -12.91 -1.07 -42.59
N THR A 136 -13.16 -0.97 -43.91
CA THR A 136 -12.31 -0.20 -44.83
C THR A 136 -12.20 1.26 -44.40
N GLY A 137 -13.33 1.91 -44.09
CA GLY A 137 -13.35 3.30 -43.60
C GLY A 137 -12.64 3.45 -42.26
N THR A 138 -12.76 2.48 -41.37
CA THR A 138 -12.08 2.45 -40.07
C THR A 138 -10.57 2.37 -40.23
N PHE A 139 -10.08 1.43 -41.05
CA PHE A 139 -8.65 1.28 -41.30
C PHE A 139 -8.07 2.51 -42.01
N GLN A 140 -8.83 3.14 -42.90
CA GLN A 140 -8.43 4.38 -43.56
C GLN A 140 -8.29 5.53 -42.54
N LYS A 141 -9.26 5.68 -41.62
CA LYS A 141 -9.20 6.69 -40.55
C LYS A 141 -8.01 6.45 -39.61
N LEU A 142 -7.77 5.21 -39.22
CA LEU A 142 -6.59 4.83 -38.42
C LEU A 142 -5.28 5.09 -39.19
N TYR A 143 -5.26 4.84 -40.50
CA TYR A 143 -4.12 5.15 -41.37
C TYR A 143 -3.86 6.66 -41.47
N THR A 144 -4.87 7.52 -41.39
CA THR A 144 -4.70 8.99 -41.39
C THR A 144 -4.54 9.58 -39.99
N GLY A 145 -4.59 8.75 -38.94
CA GLY A 145 -4.49 9.18 -37.56
C GLY A 145 -3.17 9.89 -37.23
N SER A 146 -3.17 10.65 -36.14
CA SER A 146 -1.98 11.28 -35.57
C SER A 146 -0.97 10.25 -35.10
N ASP A 147 0.28 10.67 -34.86
CA ASP A 147 1.33 9.75 -34.41
C ASP A 147 1.01 9.09 -33.07
N SER A 148 0.27 9.77 -32.17
CA SER A 148 -0.24 9.17 -30.93
C SER A 148 -1.20 7.99 -31.16
N VAL A 149 -2.00 8.01 -32.22
CA VAL A 149 -2.90 6.90 -32.60
C VAL A 149 -2.07 5.74 -33.13
N ILE A 150 -1.06 6.04 -33.95
CA ILE A 150 -0.12 5.04 -34.47
C ILE A 150 0.66 4.37 -33.34
N GLU A 151 1.17 5.13 -32.38
CA GLU A 151 1.82 4.60 -31.17
C GLU A 151 0.90 3.66 -30.41
N ALA A 152 -0.35 4.06 -30.16
CA ALA A 152 -1.35 3.23 -29.48
C ALA A 152 -1.65 1.91 -30.25
N LEU A 153 -1.71 1.97 -31.58
CA LEU A 153 -1.91 0.78 -32.41
C LEU A 153 -0.70 -0.17 -32.38
N ILE A 154 0.51 0.37 -32.26
CA ILE A 154 1.76 -0.42 -32.20
C ILE A 154 1.86 -1.17 -30.87
N THR A 155 1.50 -0.52 -29.77
CA THR A 155 1.60 -1.09 -28.41
C THR A 155 0.37 -1.88 -27.97
N SER A 156 -0.69 -1.90 -28.79
CA SER A 156 -1.96 -2.54 -28.43
C SER A 156 -1.84 -4.04 -28.13
N PHE A 157 -2.53 -4.49 -27.09
CA PHE A 157 -2.68 -5.93 -26.76
C PHE A 157 -3.56 -6.69 -27.77
N HIS A 158 -4.19 -5.97 -28.70
CA HIS A 158 -5.02 -6.46 -29.79
C HIS A 158 -4.37 -6.11 -31.15
N PRO A 159 -3.28 -6.80 -31.54
CA PRO A 159 -2.44 -6.33 -32.64
C PRO A 159 -3.17 -6.36 -33.97
N PHE A 160 -3.09 -5.26 -34.72
CA PHE A 160 -3.68 -5.16 -36.06
C PHE A 160 -3.29 -6.31 -37.01
N PRO A 161 -2.04 -6.83 -37.05
CA PRO A 161 -1.71 -8.01 -37.85
C PRO A 161 -2.54 -9.26 -37.51
N ARG A 162 -2.87 -9.48 -36.23
CA ARG A 162 -3.70 -10.61 -35.80
C ARG A 162 -5.13 -10.45 -36.27
N LEU A 163 -5.66 -9.23 -36.18
CA LEU A 163 -6.98 -8.88 -36.72
C LEU A 163 -7.06 -9.17 -38.22
N VAL A 164 -6.08 -8.69 -39.00
CA VAL A 164 -6.02 -8.87 -40.44
C VAL A 164 -5.89 -10.35 -40.82
N ARG A 165 -5.07 -11.13 -40.11
CA ARG A 165 -4.92 -12.57 -40.33
C ARG A 165 -6.24 -13.33 -40.09
N ASN A 166 -6.93 -13.02 -38.99
CA ASN A 166 -8.21 -13.66 -38.66
C ASN A 166 -9.31 -13.26 -39.65
N LEU A 167 -9.29 -12.00 -40.12
CA LEU A 167 -10.23 -11.51 -41.12
C LEU A 167 -10.03 -12.21 -42.47
N ALA A 168 -8.78 -12.39 -42.89
CA ALA A 168 -8.44 -13.12 -44.12
C ALA A 168 -8.90 -14.58 -44.07
N GLY A 169 -8.67 -15.26 -42.95
CA GLY A 169 -9.12 -16.65 -42.77
C GLY A 169 -10.65 -16.83 -42.74
N LYS A 170 -11.43 -15.77 -42.55
CA LYS A 170 -12.91 -15.81 -42.56
C LYS A 170 -13.54 -15.36 -43.87
N LEU A 171 -12.92 -14.42 -44.58
CA LEU A 171 -13.47 -13.85 -45.82
C LEU A 171 -12.95 -14.54 -47.08
N ASP A 172 -12.20 -15.65 -46.95
CA ASP A 172 -11.42 -16.34 -47.99
C ASP A 172 -10.40 -15.41 -48.69
N ASP A 173 -9.17 -15.89 -48.89
CA ASP A 173 -7.99 -15.10 -49.32
C ASP A 173 -8.19 -14.28 -50.63
N CYS A 174 -9.26 -14.54 -51.39
CA CYS A 174 -9.57 -13.92 -52.68
C CYS A 174 -10.97 -13.26 -52.80
N SER A 175 -11.82 -13.29 -51.76
CA SER A 175 -13.22 -12.78 -51.83
C SER A 175 -13.43 -11.40 -51.21
N GLY A 176 -12.49 -10.89 -50.41
CA GLY A 176 -12.54 -9.51 -49.94
C GLY A 176 -12.25 -8.50 -51.07
N SER A 177 -12.86 -7.31 -51.02
CA SER A 177 -12.59 -6.26 -52.00
C SER A 177 -11.11 -5.87 -52.01
N SER A 178 -10.59 -5.60 -53.22
CA SER A 178 -9.22 -5.09 -53.41
C SER A 178 -8.94 -3.86 -52.52
N ARG A 179 -9.97 -3.06 -52.19
CA ARG A 179 -9.83 -1.85 -51.39
C ARG A 179 -9.56 -2.12 -49.91
N LEU A 180 -10.25 -3.09 -49.28
CA LEU A 180 -10.03 -3.45 -47.88
C LEU A 180 -8.58 -3.89 -47.66
N TRP A 181 -8.07 -4.76 -48.54
CA TRP A 181 -6.70 -5.27 -48.45
C TRP A 181 -5.66 -4.20 -48.76
N GLN A 182 -5.93 -3.29 -49.69
CA GLN A 182 -5.07 -2.14 -49.95
C GLN A 182 -4.89 -1.27 -48.70
N VAL A 183 -5.99 -0.85 -48.08
CA VAL A 183 -5.95 0.02 -46.89
C VAL A 183 -5.32 -0.71 -45.69
N SER A 184 -5.59 -2.01 -45.55
CA SER A 184 -4.94 -2.85 -44.52
C SER A 184 -3.43 -2.93 -44.73
N GLY A 185 -2.99 -3.10 -45.98
CA GLY A 185 -1.57 -3.10 -46.34
C GLY A 185 -0.90 -1.76 -46.08
N ASP A 186 -1.54 -0.64 -46.44
CA ASP A 186 -1.02 0.71 -46.21
C ASP A 186 -0.90 1.04 -44.71
N LEU A 187 -1.93 0.71 -43.92
CA LEU A 187 -1.88 0.83 -42.46
C LEU A 187 -0.75 -0.04 -41.89
N MET A 188 -0.66 -1.30 -42.28
CA MET A 188 0.39 -2.19 -41.78
C MET A 188 1.80 -1.73 -42.16
N LYS A 189 2.02 -1.21 -43.38
CA LYS A 189 3.29 -0.56 -43.77
C LYS A 189 3.59 0.63 -42.86
N ARG A 190 2.61 1.49 -42.57
CA ARG A 190 2.80 2.63 -41.65
C ARG A 190 3.18 2.16 -40.25
N LEU A 191 2.45 1.17 -39.70
CA LEU A 191 2.71 0.60 -38.38
C LEU A 191 4.09 -0.07 -38.29
N ARG A 192 4.48 -0.86 -39.29
CA ARG A 192 5.79 -1.54 -39.34
C ARG A 192 6.94 -0.53 -39.44
N LYS A 193 6.84 0.46 -40.33
CA LYS A 193 7.86 1.52 -40.42
C LYS A 193 7.98 2.30 -39.12
N ALA A 194 6.86 2.66 -38.50
CA ALA A 194 6.87 3.36 -37.22
C ALA A 194 7.48 2.51 -36.10
N THR A 195 7.16 1.22 -36.04
CA THR A 195 7.77 0.25 -35.10
C THR A 195 9.29 0.20 -35.28
N ILE A 196 9.76 0.02 -36.51
CA ILE A 196 11.20 -0.10 -36.80
C ILE A 196 11.92 1.22 -36.50
N ARG A 197 11.35 2.38 -36.89
CA ARG A 197 11.93 3.69 -36.56
C ARG A 197 12.05 3.91 -35.05
N TYR A 198 11.04 3.48 -34.29
CA TYR A 198 11.09 3.54 -32.84
C TYR A 198 12.25 2.70 -32.29
N TRP A 199 12.41 1.45 -32.73
CA TRP A 199 13.50 0.60 -32.23
C TRP A 199 14.89 1.06 -32.71
N LEU A 200 15.00 1.64 -33.91
CA LEU A 200 16.24 2.25 -34.39
C LEU A 200 16.62 3.54 -33.64
N SER A 201 15.66 4.22 -32.99
CA SER A 201 15.95 5.39 -32.15
C SER A 201 16.40 5.01 -30.74
N GLN A 202 16.15 3.77 -30.30
CA GLN A 202 16.67 3.24 -29.05
C GLN A 202 18.17 2.89 -29.19
N PRO A 203 18.91 2.79 -28.06
CA PRO A 203 20.28 2.28 -28.11
C PRO A 203 20.32 0.84 -28.65
N GLY A 204 21.10 0.62 -29.72
CA GLY A 204 21.20 -0.71 -30.33
C GLY A 204 21.94 -1.70 -29.44
N PRO A 205 21.39 -2.91 -29.18
CA PRO A 205 21.91 -3.82 -28.16
C PRO A 205 23.32 -4.35 -28.49
N VAL A 206 23.61 -4.59 -29.78
CA VAL A 206 24.96 -5.02 -30.23
C VAL A 206 25.99 -3.90 -30.06
N LYS A 207 25.63 -2.67 -30.43
CA LYS A 207 26.52 -1.51 -30.30
C LYS A 207 26.75 -1.13 -28.84
N TRP A 208 25.72 -1.27 -28.00
CA TRP A 208 25.84 -1.15 -26.55
C TRP A 208 26.87 -2.17 -26.04
N LEU A 209 26.73 -3.44 -26.43
CA LEU A 209 27.63 -4.51 -26.01
C LEU A 209 29.08 -4.23 -26.41
N ASP A 210 29.33 -3.87 -27.67
CA ASP A 210 30.68 -3.57 -28.16
C ASP A 210 31.32 -2.40 -27.38
N ARG A 211 30.56 -1.32 -27.11
CA ARG A 211 31.04 -0.17 -26.31
C ARG A 211 31.35 -0.55 -24.86
N THR A 212 30.49 -1.37 -24.24
CA THR A 212 30.71 -1.85 -22.89
C THR A 212 31.98 -2.71 -22.82
N LEU A 213 32.25 -3.53 -23.82
CA LEU A 213 33.48 -4.33 -23.90
C LEU A 213 34.74 -3.47 -24.06
N GLU A 214 34.67 -2.42 -24.88
CA GLU A 214 35.75 -1.43 -25.04
C GLU A 214 36.03 -0.67 -23.73
N GLN A 215 34.98 -0.31 -22.99
CA GLN A 215 35.08 0.46 -21.75
C GLN A 215 35.61 -0.38 -20.58
N TYR A 216 35.25 -1.67 -20.51
CA TYR A 216 35.58 -2.53 -19.37
C TYR A 216 36.71 -3.54 -19.65
N GLY A 217 37.28 -3.55 -20.87
CA GLY A 217 38.46 -4.35 -21.26
C GLY A 217 38.15 -5.84 -21.35
N SER A 218 37.85 -6.34 -22.55
CA SER A 218 37.41 -7.73 -22.75
C SER A 218 38.53 -8.79 -22.66
N ARG A 219 38.41 -9.68 -21.66
CA ARG A 219 38.93 -11.07 -21.69
C ARG A 219 37.77 -12.09 -21.62
N LEU A 220 36.68 -11.82 -22.34
CA LEU A 220 35.65 -12.83 -22.61
C LEU A 220 36.19 -13.81 -23.65
N GLU A 221 35.91 -15.11 -23.50
CA GLU A 221 36.23 -16.07 -24.54
C GLU A 221 35.44 -15.76 -25.81
N ILE A 222 36.10 -15.82 -26.97
CA ILE A 222 35.54 -15.44 -28.28
C ILE A 222 34.24 -16.22 -28.57
N SER A 223 34.19 -17.49 -28.15
CA SER A 223 33.03 -18.38 -28.32
C SER A 223 31.76 -17.88 -27.60
N ASP A 224 31.88 -17.29 -26.40
CA ASP A 224 30.73 -16.80 -25.64
C ASP A 224 30.23 -15.45 -26.16
N LEU A 225 31.14 -14.62 -26.67
CA LEU A 225 30.80 -13.37 -27.34
C LEU A 225 29.94 -13.63 -28.59
N ASP A 226 30.36 -14.57 -29.42
CA ASP A 226 29.64 -14.93 -30.65
C ASP A 226 28.24 -15.46 -30.33
N ARG A 227 28.12 -16.30 -29.29
CA ARG A 227 26.83 -16.80 -28.80
C ARG A 227 25.90 -15.67 -28.33
N ILE A 228 26.42 -14.67 -27.60
CA ILE A 228 25.62 -13.51 -27.18
C ILE A 228 25.21 -12.67 -28.40
N LYS A 229 26.11 -12.45 -29.36
CA LYS A 229 25.80 -11.71 -30.59
C LYS A 229 24.74 -12.43 -31.43
N GLU A 230 24.77 -13.75 -31.51
CA GLU A 230 23.72 -14.55 -32.15
C GLU A 230 22.36 -14.37 -31.45
N LEU A 231 22.32 -14.38 -30.11
CA LEU A 231 21.09 -14.12 -29.36
C LEU A 231 20.53 -12.71 -29.62
N LEU A 232 21.40 -11.71 -29.82
CA LEU A 232 21.00 -10.32 -30.09
C LEU A 232 20.65 -10.05 -31.55
N ALA A 233 21.04 -10.92 -32.49
CA ALA A 233 20.83 -10.72 -33.92
C ALA A 233 19.38 -10.36 -34.32
N PRO A 234 18.32 -11.00 -33.76
CA PRO A 234 16.93 -10.70 -34.10
C PRO A 234 16.47 -9.28 -33.73
N VAL A 235 17.14 -8.62 -32.79
CA VAL A 235 16.83 -7.27 -32.28
C VAL A 235 17.94 -6.25 -32.61
N SER A 236 18.84 -6.61 -33.53
CA SER A 236 19.95 -5.75 -33.94
C SER A 236 19.49 -4.63 -34.88
N HIS A 237 20.19 -3.49 -34.85
CA HIS A 237 19.91 -2.39 -35.78
C HIS A 237 20.11 -2.79 -37.24
N SER A 238 21.12 -3.61 -37.54
CA SER A 238 21.34 -4.12 -38.90
C SER A 238 20.12 -4.91 -39.40
N ARG A 239 19.50 -5.73 -38.54
CA ARG A 239 18.28 -6.45 -38.89
C ARG A 239 17.08 -5.52 -39.09
N PHE A 240 16.96 -4.49 -38.26
CA PHE A 240 15.91 -3.47 -38.40
C PHE A 240 16.08 -2.62 -39.66
N GLU A 241 17.30 -2.28 -40.06
CA GLU A 241 17.62 -1.60 -41.32
C GLU A 241 17.26 -2.48 -42.53
N GLN A 242 17.58 -3.77 -42.50
CA GLN A 242 17.15 -4.74 -43.52
C GLN A 242 15.62 -4.76 -43.68
N TYR A 243 14.87 -4.85 -42.57
CA TYR A 243 13.39 -4.78 -42.64
C TYR A 243 12.89 -3.45 -43.21
N MET A 244 13.56 -2.33 -42.91
CA MET A 244 13.19 -1.03 -43.48
C MET A 244 13.38 -1.00 -45.00
N GLU A 245 14.46 -1.59 -45.50
CA GLU A 245 14.74 -1.74 -46.94
C GLU A 245 13.73 -2.68 -47.62
N GLU A 246 13.44 -3.84 -47.02
CA GLU A 246 12.42 -4.78 -47.49
C GLU A 246 11.05 -4.10 -47.62
N ILE A 247 10.61 -3.34 -46.61
CA ILE A 247 9.34 -2.59 -46.71
C ILE A 247 9.41 -1.49 -47.79
N GLY A 248 10.59 -0.92 -48.03
CA GLY A 248 10.85 0.06 -49.09
C GLY A 248 10.72 -0.52 -50.50
N THR A 249 11.18 -1.76 -50.71
CA THR A 249 11.14 -2.47 -52.00
C THR A 249 9.77 -3.09 -52.32
N LEU A 250 8.87 -3.23 -51.33
CA LEU A 250 7.45 -3.60 -51.50
C LEU A 250 6.60 -2.53 -52.22
N LYS A 251 7.20 -1.69 -53.08
CA LYS A 251 6.49 -0.81 -54.01
C LYS A 251 6.25 -1.59 -55.32
N THR A 252 5.05 -1.39 -55.91
CA THR A 252 4.72 -1.77 -57.30
C THR A 252 4.60 -3.26 -57.66
N ARG A 253 4.18 -4.12 -56.73
CA ARG A 253 3.44 -5.35 -57.09
C ARG A 253 1.99 -5.15 -56.68
N GLU A 254 1.07 -5.56 -57.56
CA GLU A 254 -0.36 -5.27 -57.54
C GLU A 254 -0.98 -5.21 -56.14
N SER A 255 -1.73 -4.14 -55.90
CA SER A 255 -2.44 -3.81 -54.66
C SER A 255 -3.42 -4.94 -54.27
N GLY A 256 -2.94 -5.93 -53.53
CA GLY A 256 -3.72 -7.10 -53.15
C GLY A 256 -3.20 -7.79 -51.90
N PHE A 257 -3.88 -8.87 -51.51
CA PHE A 257 -3.62 -9.65 -50.30
C PHE A 257 -2.18 -10.17 -50.19
N HIS A 258 -1.47 -10.39 -51.30
CA HIS A 258 -0.06 -10.78 -51.32
C HIS A 258 0.85 -9.82 -50.54
N THR A 259 0.67 -8.50 -50.71
CA THR A 259 1.46 -7.50 -49.95
C THR A 259 1.14 -7.56 -48.45
N VAL A 260 -0.13 -7.81 -48.11
CA VAL A 260 -0.57 -7.96 -46.72
C VAL A 260 0.08 -9.20 -46.10
N ARG A 261 0.09 -10.33 -46.82
CA ARG A 261 0.71 -11.58 -46.37
C ARG A 261 2.20 -11.43 -46.06
N ASP A 262 2.96 -10.81 -46.97
CA ASP A 262 4.41 -10.62 -46.75
C ASP A 262 4.70 -9.73 -45.53
N LEU A 263 3.85 -8.74 -45.25
CA LEU A 263 3.95 -7.87 -44.07
C LEU A 263 3.51 -8.55 -42.76
N LEU A 264 2.66 -9.58 -42.83
CA LEU A 264 2.22 -10.36 -41.66
C LEU A 264 3.35 -11.23 -41.09
N GLU A 265 4.32 -11.62 -41.91
CA GLU A 265 5.50 -12.40 -41.50
C GLU A 265 6.59 -11.53 -40.82
N MET A 266 6.59 -10.21 -41.08
CA MET A 266 7.51 -9.29 -40.43
C MET A 266 7.15 -9.09 -38.95
N PRO A 267 8.14 -9.02 -38.03
CA PRO A 267 7.88 -8.87 -36.61
C PRO A 267 7.25 -7.52 -36.27
N GLY A 268 6.23 -7.54 -35.42
CA GLY A 268 5.66 -6.34 -34.81
C GLY A 268 6.34 -5.96 -33.50
N HIS A 269 5.88 -4.87 -32.88
CA HIS A 269 6.42 -4.40 -31.61
C HIS A 269 6.34 -5.47 -30.52
N LEU A 270 5.20 -6.13 -30.32
CA LEU A 270 5.07 -7.21 -29.33
C LEU A 270 5.96 -8.43 -29.64
N ASP A 271 6.28 -8.70 -30.91
CA ASP A 271 7.18 -9.79 -31.27
C ASP A 271 8.64 -9.41 -30.94
N ILE A 272 9.03 -8.16 -31.18
CA ILE A 272 10.34 -7.63 -30.77
C ILE A 272 10.47 -7.64 -29.24
N VAL A 273 9.44 -7.20 -28.50
CA VAL A 273 9.41 -7.29 -27.03
C VAL A 273 9.54 -8.74 -26.56
N ARG A 274 8.88 -9.69 -27.23
CA ARG A 274 9.04 -11.14 -26.93
C ARG A 274 10.46 -11.63 -27.19
N ASN A 275 11.14 -11.18 -28.24
CA ASN A 275 12.55 -11.51 -28.48
C ASN A 275 13.45 -10.96 -27.36
N TYR A 276 13.26 -9.70 -26.95
CA TYR A 276 13.97 -9.14 -25.79
C TYR A 276 13.70 -9.93 -24.50
N ARG A 277 12.46 -10.36 -24.26
CA ARG A 277 12.12 -11.23 -23.12
C ARG A 277 12.90 -12.55 -23.17
N GLN A 278 12.97 -13.20 -24.33
CA GLN A 278 13.72 -14.45 -24.50
C GLN A 278 15.22 -14.24 -24.27
N ILE A 279 15.77 -13.13 -24.78
CA ILE A 279 17.17 -12.75 -24.57
C ILE A 279 17.44 -12.53 -23.08
N ALA A 280 16.60 -11.77 -22.36
CA ALA A 280 16.74 -11.53 -20.93
C ALA A 280 16.73 -12.84 -20.13
N HIS A 281 15.87 -13.79 -20.48
CA HIS A 281 15.85 -15.13 -19.88
C HIS A 281 17.11 -15.94 -20.18
N ALA A 282 17.57 -15.93 -21.43
CA ALA A 282 18.79 -16.65 -21.82
C ALA A 282 20.01 -16.11 -21.06
N ILE A 283 20.14 -14.79 -20.98
CA ILE A 283 21.23 -14.10 -20.26
C ILE A 283 21.14 -14.38 -18.76
N GLY A 284 19.95 -14.29 -18.16
CA GLY A 284 19.75 -14.63 -16.75
C GLY A 284 20.03 -16.09 -16.40
N ASN A 285 19.81 -17.03 -17.34
CA ASN A 285 20.14 -18.44 -17.12
C ASN A 285 21.66 -18.70 -17.26
N LEU A 286 22.32 -18.03 -18.20
CA LEU A 286 23.76 -18.12 -18.38
C LEU A 286 24.50 -17.66 -17.11
N SER A 287 24.06 -16.57 -16.47
CA SER A 287 24.67 -16.06 -15.22
C SER A 287 24.65 -17.08 -14.08
N CYS A 288 23.57 -17.87 -14.00
CA CYS A 288 23.39 -18.86 -12.95
C CYS A 288 24.15 -20.17 -13.23
N ASN A 289 24.22 -20.59 -14.49
CA ASN A 289 24.92 -21.82 -14.89
C ASN A 289 26.44 -21.70 -14.76
N ILE A 290 27.01 -20.54 -15.10
CA ILE A 290 28.45 -20.24 -14.92
C ILE A 290 28.84 -20.35 -13.43
N SER A 291 27.93 -19.95 -12.54
CA SER A 291 28.15 -20.01 -11.10
C SER A 291 28.14 -21.44 -10.54
N ALA A 292 27.44 -22.37 -11.19
CA ALA A 292 27.37 -23.78 -10.78
C ALA A 292 28.53 -24.62 -11.34
N SER A 293 29.08 -24.26 -12.51
CA SER A 293 30.27 -24.91 -13.08
C SER A 293 31.59 -24.46 -12.45
N ALA A 294 31.62 -23.30 -11.79
CA ALA A 294 32.77 -22.84 -11.00
C ALA A 294 33.14 -23.79 -9.82
N GLU A 295 32.23 -24.66 -9.37
CA GLU A 295 32.54 -25.72 -8.40
C GLU A 295 33.36 -26.88 -9.01
N LYS A 296 33.48 -26.98 -10.34
CA LYS A 296 34.18 -28.06 -11.06
C LYS A 296 35.53 -27.69 -11.67
N GLY A 297 36.09 -26.53 -11.33
CA GLY A 297 37.46 -26.17 -11.71
C GLY A 297 37.62 -25.56 -13.10
N ASP A 298 36.54 -25.22 -13.80
CA ASP A 298 36.61 -24.42 -15.03
C ASP A 298 36.71 -22.93 -14.70
N SER A 299 37.69 -22.27 -15.33
CA SER A 299 38.08 -20.88 -15.10
C SER A 299 37.15 -19.88 -15.79
N HIS A 300 35.89 -19.79 -15.38
CA HIS A 300 35.04 -18.68 -15.83
C HIS A 300 35.34 -17.40 -15.02
N THR A 301 35.46 -16.26 -15.70
CA THR A 301 35.92 -15.02 -15.07
C THR A 301 34.76 -14.22 -14.43
N PRO A 302 34.96 -13.58 -13.26
CA PRO A 302 33.96 -12.73 -12.59
C PRO A 302 33.33 -11.62 -13.45
N TYR A 303 33.98 -11.25 -14.55
CA TYR A 303 33.59 -10.17 -15.47
C TYR A 303 32.41 -10.54 -16.38
N GLU A 304 32.18 -11.82 -16.65
CA GLU A 304 31.10 -12.28 -17.54
C GLU A 304 29.72 -12.07 -16.90
N ILE A 305 29.64 -12.32 -15.58
CA ILE A 305 28.43 -12.10 -14.77
C ILE A 305 28.11 -10.59 -14.67
N ASP A 306 29.15 -9.74 -14.64
CA ASP A 306 28.99 -8.28 -14.61
C ASP A 306 28.37 -7.74 -15.89
N LEU A 307 28.84 -8.22 -17.04
CA LEU A 307 28.34 -7.81 -18.33
C LEU A 307 26.86 -8.22 -18.52
N GLN A 308 26.51 -9.44 -18.12
CA GLN A 308 25.13 -9.95 -18.18
C GLN A 308 24.18 -9.14 -17.29
N LEU A 309 24.62 -8.80 -16.07
CA LEU A 309 23.87 -7.96 -15.15
C LEU A 309 23.68 -6.54 -15.70
N LEU A 310 24.75 -5.93 -16.23
CA LEU A 310 24.70 -4.61 -16.87
C LEU A 310 23.74 -4.59 -18.06
N PHE A 311 23.69 -5.67 -18.85
CA PHE A 311 22.75 -5.77 -19.95
C PHE A 311 21.30 -5.82 -19.47
N LEU A 312 21.00 -6.61 -18.43
CA LEU A 312 19.65 -6.65 -17.86
C LEU A 312 19.22 -5.28 -17.31
N PHE A 313 20.14 -4.53 -16.69
CA PHE A 313 19.87 -3.15 -16.28
C PHE A 313 19.64 -2.23 -17.48
N HIS A 314 20.44 -2.35 -18.53
CA HIS A 314 20.22 -1.59 -19.77
C HIS A 314 18.83 -1.84 -20.37
N LEU A 315 18.30 -3.07 -20.31
CA LEU A 315 16.94 -3.36 -20.77
C LEU A 315 15.86 -2.62 -19.98
N LEU A 316 16.10 -2.29 -18.71
CA LEU A 316 15.15 -1.49 -17.90
C LEU A 316 15.13 -0.02 -18.30
N GLU A 317 16.19 0.49 -18.93
CA GLU A 317 16.26 1.86 -19.44
C GLU A 317 15.44 2.05 -20.73
N ILE A 318 15.06 0.96 -21.40
CA ILE A 318 14.31 1.01 -22.66
C ILE A 318 12.81 1.06 -22.37
N ASP A 319 12.19 2.22 -22.62
CA ASP A 319 10.74 2.45 -22.40
C ASP A 319 9.85 1.43 -23.12
N GLY A 320 10.26 1.00 -24.32
CA GLY A 320 9.51 0.03 -25.13
C GLY A 320 9.42 -1.36 -24.52
N LEU A 321 10.20 -1.64 -23.47
CA LEU A 321 10.20 -2.88 -22.70
C LEU A 321 9.41 -2.77 -21.39
N ALA A 322 8.69 -1.66 -21.15
CA ALA A 322 7.94 -1.44 -19.91
C ALA A 322 7.04 -2.62 -19.52
N GLY A 323 6.41 -3.28 -20.50
CA GLY A 323 5.56 -4.46 -20.28
C GLY A 323 6.28 -5.71 -19.77
N ILE A 324 7.62 -5.76 -19.82
CA ILE A 324 8.45 -6.87 -19.33
C ILE A 324 9.48 -6.44 -18.28
N HIS A 325 9.51 -5.16 -17.88
CA HIS A 325 10.45 -4.66 -16.87
C HIS A 325 10.37 -5.42 -15.54
N GLU A 326 9.17 -5.79 -15.08
CA GLU A 326 9.01 -6.58 -13.86
C GLU A 326 9.66 -7.97 -13.99
N GLU A 327 9.54 -8.62 -15.15
CA GLU A 327 10.18 -9.90 -15.42
C GLU A 327 11.72 -9.76 -15.45
N ILE A 328 12.22 -8.69 -16.08
CA ILE A 328 13.66 -8.36 -16.13
C ILE A 328 14.20 -8.13 -14.71
N LEU A 329 13.50 -7.37 -13.87
CA LEU A 329 13.87 -7.17 -12.46
C LEU A 329 13.98 -8.49 -11.69
N ARG A 330 13.09 -9.46 -11.95
CA ARG A 330 13.20 -10.81 -11.36
C ARG A 330 14.45 -11.56 -11.86
N GLN A 331 14.85 -11.39 -13.12
CA GLN A 331 16.11 -11.98 -13.63
C GLN A 331 17.36 -11.32 -13.04
N ILE A 332 17.34 -9.99 -12.85
CA ILE A 332 18.39 -9.27 -12.15
C ILE A 332 18.54 -9.83 -10.74
N ASN A 333 17.41 -10.00 -10.02
CA ASN A 333 17.44 -10.55 -8.67
C ASN A 333 18.08 -11.94 -8.61
N ARG A 334 17.68 -12.84 -9.52
CA ARG A 334 18.25 -14.20 -9.60
C ARG A 334 19.76 -14.15 -9.85
N SER A 335 20.20 -13.29 -10.76
CA SER A 335 21.62 -13.12 -11.10
C SER A 335 22.42 -12.55 -9.91
N LEU A 336 21.87 -11.57 -9.19
CA LEU A 336 22.50 -11.00 -7.99
C LEU A 336 22.59 -12.02 -6.86
N VAL A 337 21.52 -12.77 -6.60
CA VAL A 337 21.51 -13.85 -5.59
C VAL A 337 22.60 -14.87 -5.89
N CYS A 338 22.71 -15.30 -7.15
CA CYS A 338 23.73 -16.24 -7.58
C CYS A 338 25.14 -15.69 -7.35
N LYS A 339 25.36 -14.42 -7.71
CA LYS A 339 26.63 -13.73 -7.51
C LYS A 339 26.99 -13.58 -6.03
N VAL A 340 26.02 -13.26 -5.17
CA VAL A 340 26.24 -13.17 -3.71
C VAL A 340 26.74 -14.51 -3.16
N ARG A 341 26.32 -15.65 -3.71
CA ARG A 341 26.75 -16.99 -3.27
C ARG A 341 28.15 -17.40 -3.71
N THR A 342 28.63 -16.92 -4.86
CA THR A 342 29.90 -17.38 -5.45
C THR A 342 31.02 -16.35 -5.40
N ALA A 343 30.73 -15.06 -5.54
CA ALA A 343 31.76 -14.02 -5.68
C ALA A 343 32.55 -13.74 -4.39
N GLU A 344 33.75 -13.18 -4.54
CA GLU A 344 34.55 -12.70 -3.41
C GLU A 344 33.95 -11.45 -2.76
N ILE A 345 34.18 -11.29 -1.46
CA ILE A 345 33.63 -10.19 -0.65
C ILE A 345 34.01 -8.81 -1.22
N ASN A 346 35.24 -8.62 -1.70
CA ASN A 346 35.71 -7.34 -2.23
C ASN A 346 34.96 -6.93 -3.51
N GLN A 347 34.60 -7.91 -4.35
CA GLN A 347 33.79 -7.65 -5.54
C GLN A 347 32.35 -7.31 -5.17
N LEU A 348 31.78 -8.00 -4.18
CA LEU A 348 30.43 -7.70 -3.70
C LEU A 348 30.33 -6.27 -3.14
N LYS A 349 31.37 -5.77 -2.48
CA LYS A 349 31.43 -4.40 -1.96
C LYS A 349 31.31 -3.32 -3.05
N THR A 350 31.75 -3.59 -4.28
CA THR A 350 31.66 -2.62 -5.38
C THR A 350 30.36 -2.78 -6.19
N VAL A 351 29.82 -3.99 -6.26
CA VAL A 351 28.66 -4.34 -7.09
C VAL A 351 27.35 -4.01 -6.39
N LEU A 352 27.29 -4.25 -5.07
CA LEU A 352 26.07 -4.08 -4.30
C LEU A 352 25.54 -2.63 -4.36
N PRO A 353 26.35 -1.57 -4.12
CA PRO A 353 25.85 -0.20 -4.22
C PRO A 353 25.31 0.14 -5.60
N LYS A 354 26.05 -0.21 -6.67
CA LYS A 354 25.61 0.02 -8.06
C LYS A 354 24.28 -0.68 -8.36
N SER A 355 24.10 -1.89 -7.84
CA SER A 355 22.86 -2.65 -8.03
C SER A 355 21.68 -1.98 -7.32
N PHE A 356 21.89 -1.46 -6.11
CA PHE A 356 20.87 -0.71 -5.37
C PHE A 356 20.52 0.62 -6.02
N ASP A 357 21.51 1.37 -6.54
CA ASP A 357 21.27 2.61 -7.27
C ASP A 357 20.39 2.39 -8.50
N LEU A 358 20.68 1.33 -9.27
CA LEU A 358 19.89 0.96 -10.44
C LEU A 358 18.48 0.47 -10.05
N LEU A 359 18.36 -0.37 -9.02
CA LEU A 359 17.04 -0.77 -8.49
C LEU A 359 16.21 0.43 -8.02
N LYS A 360 16.85 1.44 -7.41
CA LYS A 360 16.20 2.64 -6.89
C LYS A 360 15.61 3.50 -8.01
N GLN A 361 16.19 3.52 -9.20
CA GLN A 361 15.65 4.24 -10.36
C GLN A 361 14.31 3.67 -10.84
N HIS A 362 14.04 2.38 -10.59
CA HIS A 362 12.84 1.68 -11.08
C HIS A 362 11.77 1.39 -10.01
N ILE A 363 11.98 1.81 -8.76
CA ILE A 363 11.05 1.53 -7.64
C ILE A 363 9.64 2.11 -7.85
N GLY A 364 9.52 3.27 -8.51
CA GLY A 364 8.23 3.93 -8.71
C GLY A 364 7.22 3.08 -9.47
N HIS A 365 7.69 2.19 -10.35
CA HIS A 365 6.85 1.33 -11.16
C HIS A 365 6.67 -0.07 -10.56
N PHE A 366 7.69 -0.62 -9.88
CA PHE A 366 7.68 -2.00 -9.38
C PHE A 366 8.13 -2.14 -7.92
N PRO A 367 7.46 -1.47 -6.96
CA PRO A 367 7.92 -1.43 -5.58
C PRO A 367 7.91 -2.81 -4.91
N ARG A 368 6.90 -3.64 -5.19
CA ARG A 368 6.79 -4.99 -4.60
C ARG A 368 7.94 -5.90 -5.01
N THR A 369 8.31 -5.86 -6.29
CA THR A 369 9.40 -6.67 -6.84
C THR A 369 10.74 -6.20 -6.29
N ALA A 370 10.96 -4.88 -6.19
CA ALA A 370 12.18 -4.35 -5.59
C ALA A 370 12.33 -4.78 -4.12
N LEU A 371 11.25 -4.74 -3.33
CA LEU A 371 11.26 -5.21 -1.95
C LEU A 371 11.55 -6.71 -1.83
N GLN A 372 10.99 -7.53 -2.73
CA GLN A 372 11.32 -8.95 -2.81
C GLN A 372 12.80 -9.18 -3.14
N CYS A 373 13.39 -8.37 -4.03
CA CYS A 373 14.81 -8.43 -4.32
C CYS A 373 15.63 -8.18 -3.05
N ILE A 374 15.32 -7.10 -2.31
CA ILE A 374 15.99 -6.75 -1.06
C ILE A 374 15.88 -7.89 -0.04
N GLU A 375 14.70 -8.46 0.14
CA GLU A 375 14.49 -9.59 1.05
C GLU A 375 15.35 -10.79 0.67
N THR A 376 15.32 -11.20 -0.60
CA THR A 376 16.10 -12.35 -1.07
C THR A 376 17.60 -12.12 -0.98
N LEU A 377 18.09 -10.91 -1.29
CA LEU A 377 19.50 -10.56 -1.15
C LEU A 377 19.92 -10.54 0.32
N GLY A 378 19.11 -9.97 1.20
CA GLY A 378 19.34 -9.98 2.64
C GLY A 378 19.50 -11.40 3.17
N ASN A 379 18.58 -12.31 2.80
CA ASN A 379 18.68 -13.72 3.21
C ASN A 379 19.99 -14.39 2.79
N GLU A 380 20.52 -14.10 1.59
CA GLU A 380 21.79 -14.68 1.12
C GLU A 380 23.02 -14.01 1.75
N ILE A 381 23.00 -12.69 1.92
CA ILE A 381 24.10 -11.94 2.52
C ILE A 381 24.29 -12.36 3.98
N PHE A 382 23.21 -12.51 4.74
CA PHE A 382 23.29 -12.94 6.14
C PHE A 382 23.82 -14.36 6.29
N ARG A 383 23.58 -15.25 5.32
CA ARG A 383 24.17 -16.61 5.30
C ARG A 383 25.69 -16.58 5.15
N ARG A 384 26.26 -15.63 4.39
CA ARG A 384 27.72 -15.46 4.26
C ARG A 384 28.39 -15.07 5.59
N SER A 385 27.64 -14.61 6.59
CA SER A 385 28.11 -14.26 7.94
C SER A 385 29.31 -13.29 7.99
N ASN A 386 29.48 -12.46 6.96
CA ASN A 386 30.53 -11.43 6.92
C ASN A 386 29.99 -10.09 7.43
N GLN A 387 30.58 -9.56 8.50
CA GLN A 387 30.09 -8.34 9.16
C GLN A 387 30.13 -7.11 8.24
N GLY A 388 31.25 -6.84 7.58
CA GLY A 388 31.36 -5.66 6.71
C GLY A 388 30.45 -5.70 5.48
N LEU A 389 30.10 -6.88 4.98
CA LEU A 389 29.11 -7.02 3.91
C LEU A 389 27.66 -6.82 4.43
N MET A 390 27.36 -7.32 5.63
CA MET A 390 26.06 -7.08 6.28
C MET A 390 25.85 -5.59 6.56
N GLU A 391 26.84 -4.90 7.12
CA GLU A 391 26.79 -3.46 7.37
C GLU A 391 26.57 -2.67 6.07
N LEU A 392 27.37 -2.94 5.03
CA LEU A 392 27.19 -2.31 3.72
C LEU A 392 25.78 -2.55 3.17
N PHE A 393 25.25 -3.77 3.27
CA PHE A 393 23.90 -4.08 2.81
C PHE A 393 22.83 -3.30 3.58
N LEU A 394 22.94 -3.24 4.91
CA LEU A 394 21.99 -2.50 5.74
C LEU A 394 22.00 -1.01 5.38
N ASP A 395 23.18 -0.42 5.17
CA ASP A 395 23.30 0.97 4.71
C ASP A 395 22.63 1.17 3.35
N GLN A 396 22.82 0.23 2.40
CA GLN A 396 22.13 0.28 1.11
C GLN A 396 20.60 0.18 1.27
N VAL A 397 20.09 -0.67 2.16
CA VAL A 397 18.65 -0.80 2.42
C VAL A 397 18.06 0.47 3.03
N ILE A 398 18.75 1.10 3.99
CA ILE A 398 18.32 2.36 4.60
C ILE A 398 18.31 3.49 3.55
N ASN A 399 19.37 3.60 2.76
CA ASN A 399 19.50 4.61 1.70
C ASN A 399 18.54 4.37 0.53
N PHE A 400 18.14 3.12 0.28
CA PHE A 400 17.13 2.78 -0.71
C PHE A 400 15.79 3.46 -0.39
N GLY A 401 15.46 3.57 0.90
CA GLY A 401 14.32 4.32 1.41
C GLY A 401 13.13 3.46 1.81
N PHE A 402 12.15 4.10 2.47
CA PHE A 402 10.99 3.43 3.05
C PHE A 402 9.68 3.82 2.35
N GLN A 403 8.83 2.83 2.08
CA GLN A 403 7.49 3.01 1.54
C GLN A 403 6.50 3.37 2.65
N THR A 404 6.14 4.66 2.77
CA THR A 404 5.14 5.17 3.73
C THR A 404 3.71 4.77 3.31
N PRO A 405 2.72 4.77 4.23
CA PRO A 405 1.35 4.36 3.90
C PRO A 405 0.68 5.29 2.89
N GLY A 406 1.08 6.57 2.82
CA GLY A 406 0.68 7.49 1.74
C GLY A 406 -0.84 7.56 1.53
N ILE A 407 -1.61 7.66 2.61
CA ILE A 407 -3.08 7.65 2.61
C ILE A 407 -3.59 8.84 1.78
N ARG A 408 -4.35 8.58 0.72
CA ARG A 408 -4.88 9.60 -0.21
C ARG A 408 -6.37 9.88 -0.02
N GLY A 409 -7.07 9.06 0.76
CA GLY A 409 -8.50 9.14 0.97
C GLY A 409 -9.16 7.77 0.92
N VAL A 410 -10.45 7.78 0.63
CA VAL A 410 -11.28 6.57 0.46
C VAL A 410 -11.95 6.63 -0.91
N ASP A 411 -12.04 5.49 -1.61
CA ASP A 411 -12.69 5.40 -2.91
C ASP A 411 -14.21 5.23 -2.83
N SER A 412 -14.86 5.20 -4.00
CA SER A 412 -16.33 5.04 -4.11
C SER A 412 -16.85 3.72 -3.56
N GLU A 413 -16.00 2.68 -3.50
CA GLU A 413 -16.32 1.36 -2.94
C GLU A 413 -15.97 1.26 -1.45
N TRP A 414 -15.57 2.39 -0.86
CA TRP A 414 -15.23 2.57 0.54
C TRP A 414 -13.89 1.99 0.95
N HIS A 415 -12.98 1.70 -0.01
CA HIS A 415 -11.63 1.23 0.29
C HIS A 415 -10.67 2.36 0.62
N ILE A 416 -9.78 2.13 1.57
CA ILE A 416 -8.71 3.07 1.89
C ILE A 416 -7.65 3.06 0.79
N LEU A 417 -7.49 4.22 0.16
CA LEU A 417 -6.47 4.45 -0.85
C LEU A 417 -5.11 4.67 -0.18
N SER A 418 -4.37 3.59 0.01
CA SER A 418 -3.03 3.57 0.62
C SER A 418 -1.99 2.96 -0.32
N ASN A 419 -0.71 3.17 0.00
CA ASN A 419 0.42 2.58 -0.72
C ASN A 419 0.44 1.05 -0.50
N PRO A 420 0.21 0.24 -1.54
CA PRO A 420 0.12 -1.21 -1.42
C PRO A 420 1.46 -1.89 -1.08
N ALA A 421 2.59 -1.17 -1.16
CA ALA A 421 3.91 -1.67 -0.81
C ALA A 421 4.30 -1.36 0.65
N HIS A 422 3.54 -0.52 1.36
CA HIS A 422 3.89 -0.10 2.73
C HIS A 422 4.02 -1.28 3.69
N LEU A 423 2.96 -2.09 3.83
CA LEU A 423 2.96 -3.24 4.73
C LEU A 423 4.03 -4.27 4.35
N GLN A 424 4.20 -4.52 3.04
CA GLN A 424 5.24 -5.41 2.54
C GLN A 424 6.63 -4.91 2.94
N ASN A 425 6.89 -3.60 2.87
CA ASN A 425 8.16 -3.03 3.27
C ASN A 425 8.46 -3.26 4.76
N ILE A 426 7.46 -3.06 5.63
CA ILE A 426 7.61 -3.37 7.07
C ILE A 426 7.97 -4.85 7.24
N ARG A 427 7.26 -5.77 6.56
CA ARG A 427 7.52 -7.21 6.63
C ARG A 427 8.94 -7.57 6.20
N VAL A 428 9.41 -7.01 5.08
CA VAL A 428 10.76 -7.26 4.57
C VAL A 428 11.81 -6.79 5.57
N TRP A 429 11.65 -5.58 6.13
CA TRP A 429 12.61 -5.04 7.10
C TRP A 429 12.59 -5.85 8.40
N LEU A 430 11.41 -6.22 8.91
CA LEU A 430 11.29 -7.10 10.08
C LEU A 430 11.93 -8.47 9.84
N ASN A 431 11.79 -9.04 8.64
CA ASN A 431 12.41 -10.31 8.30
C ASN A 431 13.95 -10.19 8.32
N ILE A 432 14.52 -9.12 7.74
CA ILE A 432 15.96 -8.85 7.77
C ILE A 432 16.44 -8.67 9.22
N ILE A 433 15.73 -7.86 10.02
CA ILE A 433 16.04 -7.65 11.44
C ILE A 433 16.02 -8.97 12.21
N GLY A 434 15.05 -9.85 11.91
CA GLY A 434 14.87 -11.13 12.55
C GLY A 434 16.07 -12.10 12.43
N HIS A 435 16.93 -11.95 11.42
CA HIS A 435 18.12 -12.81 11.26
C HIS A 435 19.16 -12.58 12.35
N LYS A 436 19.55 -11.32 12.57
CA LYS A 436 20.50 -10.92 13.61
C LYS A 436 20.10 -9.55 14.17
N PRO A 437 19.17 -9.49 15.14
CA PRO A 437 18.62 -8.23 15.65
C PRO A 437 19.70 -7.26 16.15
N LYS A 438 20.74 -7.78 16.84
CA LYS A 438 21.88 -6.98 17.33
C LYS A 438 22.65 -6.26 16.21
N VAL A 439 22.86 -6.90 15.07
CA VAL A 439 23.58 -6.31 13.92
C VAL A 439 22.68 -5.32 13.18
N CYS A 440 21.37 -5.53 13.23
CA CYS A 440 20.38 -4.71 12.53
C CYS A 440 19.88 -3.51 13.34
N SER A 441 20.62 -3.05 14.36
CA SER A 441 20.19 -1.92 15.22
C SER A 441 19.87 -0.67 14.42
N ASN A 442 20.69 -0.34 13.41
CA ASN A 442 20.49 0.86 12.58
C ASN A 442 19.25 0.72 11.70
N LEU A 443 18.99 -0.47 11.14
CA LEU A 443 17.77 -0.72 10.36
C LEU A 443 16.51 -0.68 11.24
N LEU A 444 16.60 -1.20 12.47
CA LEU A 444 15.52 -1.14 13.46
C LEU A 444 15.25 0.31 13.89
N SER A 445 16.30 1.10 14.08
CA SER A 445 16.23 2.54 14.37
C SER A 445 15.56 3.31 13.23
N ALA A 446 16.02 3.10 11.99
CA ALA A 446 15.44 3.70 10.80
C ALA A 446 13.96 3.33 10.67
N LEU A 447 13.59 2.06 10.86
CA LEU A 447 12.19 1.61 10.82
C LEU A 447 11.34 2.37 11.84
N LEU A 448 11.81 2.48 13.08
CA LEU A 448 11.13 3.20 14.15
C LEU A 448 10.88 4.66 13.76
N VAL A 449 11.90 5.35 13.25
CA VAL A 449 11.79 6.75 12.79
C VAL A 449 10.79 6.87 11.64
N TYR A 450 10.87 6.01 10.64
CA TYR A 450 9.96 6.02 9.50
C TYR A 450 8.51 5.78 9.90
N LEU A 451 8.23 4.86 10.82
CA LEU A 451 6.87 4.60 11.29
C LEU A 451 6.36 5.72 12.21
N ARG A 452 7.22 6.36 13.01
CA ARG A 452 6.83 7.52 13.84
C ARG A 452 6.46 8.74 12.99
N LEU A 453 7.20 8.99 11.91
CA LEU A 453 6.97 10.14 11.04
C LEU A 453 5.90 9.89 9.97
N GLY A 454 5.88 8.69 9.39
CA GLY A 454 5.00 8.32 8.29
C GLY A 454 3.68 7.67 8.70
N GLY A 455 3.56 7.22 9.96
CA GLY A 455 2.41 6.47 10.46
C GLY A 455 2.37 5.02 9.94
N THR A 456 1.28 4.34 10.27
CA THR A 456 0.98 2.96 9.83
C THR A 456 -0.43 2.87 9.27
N CYS A 457 -0.63 1.96 8.32
CA CYS A 457 -1.94 1.56 7.85
C CYS A 457 -1.95 0.04 7.77
N ILE A 458 -2.53 -0.62 8.77
CA ILE A 458 -2.60 -2.07 8.91
C ILE A 458 -4.06 -2.45 9.09
N ARG A 459 -4.58 -3.34 8.23
CA ARG A 459 -5.92 -3.88 8.35
C ARG A 459 -5.90 -5.11 9.22
N ASP A 460 -6.99 -5.39 9.92
CA ASP A 460 -7.10 -6.58 10.76
C ASP A 460 -6.88 -7.87 9.96
N THR A 461 -7.37 -7.88 8.71
CA THR A 461 -7.26 -9.01 7.78
C THR A 461 -5.84 -9.25 7.29
N ASP A 462 -4.91 -8.32 7.50
CA ASP A 462 -3.51 -8.50 7.14
C ASP A 462 -2.80 -9.49 8.09
N LEU A 463 -3.39 -9.80 9.25
CA LEU A 463 -2.88 -10.75 10.26
C LEU A 463 -1.45 -10.45 10.73
N PHE A 464 -1.14 -9.17 10.91
CA PHE A 464 0.21 -8.70 11.26
C PHE A 464 0.69 -9.15 12.65
N GLN A 465 -0.22 -9.65 13.49
CA GLN A 465 0.11 -10.32 14.76
C GLN A 465 1.10 -11.49 14.55
N LYS A 466 0.99 -12.19 13.41
CA LYS A 466 1.90 -13.28 13.03
C LYS A 466 3.31 -12.77 12.77
N ASP A 467 3.45 -11.59 12.18
CA ASP A 467 4.74 -10.97 11.89
C ASP A 467 5.43 -10.49 13.19
N VAL A 468 4.66 -9.91 14.12
CA VAL A 468 5.15 -9.57 15.47
C VAL A 468 5.58 -10.83 16.21
N THR A 469 4.75 -11.88 16.21
CA THR A 469 5.08 -13.18 16.81
C THR A 469 6.38 -13.76 16.24
N ARG A 470 6.60 -13.65 14.93
CA ARG A 470 7.85 -14.10 14.30
C ARG A 470 9.06 -13.32 14.84
N LEU A 471 8.94 -12.00 14.98
CA LEU A 471 9.98 -11.14 15.56
C LEU A 471 10.28 -11.51 17.02
N LEU A 472 9.25 -11.75 17.85
CA LEU A 472 9.42 -12.14 19.26
C LEU A 472 10.03 -13.54 19.44
N ASN A 473 10.05 -14.34 18.39
CA ASN A 473 10.72 -15.64 18.35
C ASN A 473 12.17 -15.57 17.83
N CYS A 474 12.70 -14.38 17.59
CA CYS A 474 14.11 -14.12 17.32
C CYS A 474 14.87 -13.74 18.62
N ASP A 475 16.21 -13.71 18.56
CA ASP A 475 17.07 -13.26 19.67
C ASP A 475 17.03 -11.73 19.84
N ILE A 476 15.92 -11.23 20.36
CA ILE A 476 15.66 -9.79 20.53
C ILE A 476 16.27 -9.24 21.82
N GLY A 477 16.78 -10.07 22.73
CA GLY A 477 17.32 -9.64 24.04
C GLY A 477 18.29 -8.45 23.95
N PRO A 478 19.32 -8.49 23.07
CA PRO A 478 20.28 -7.39 22.92
C PRO A 478 19.69 -6.04 22.47
N VAL A 479 18.51 -6.06 21.84
CA VAL A 479 17.82 -4.87 21.29
C VAL A 479 16.39 -4.74 21.82
N TYR A 480 16.11 -5.35 22.98
CA TYR A 480 14.74 -5.48 23.51
C TYR A 480 14.06 -4.13 23.68
N ASN A 481 14.79 -3.12 24.17
CA ASN A 481 14.29 -1.74 24.29
C ASN A 481 13.75 -1.21 22.95
N MET A 482 14.55 -1.30 21.89
CA MET A 482 14.16 -0.79 20.56
C MET A 482 13.02 -1.61 19.95
N VAL A 483 13.05 -2.94 20.11
CA VAL A 483 11.96 -3.83 19.66
C VAL A 483 10.67 -3.45 20.37
N LYS A 484 10.70 -3.22 21.69
CA LYS A 484 9.53 -2.80 22.45
C LYS A 484 9.04 -1.40 22.05
N GLN A 485 9.93 -0.47 21.72
CA GLN A 485 9.52 0.85 21.21
C GLN A 485 8.89 0.75 19.82
N LEU A 486 9.48 -0.04 18.92
CA LEU A 486 8.93 -0.31 17.60
C LEU A 486 7.55 -0.95 17.72
N ALA A 487 7.47 -2.01 18.51
CA ALA A 487 6.29 -2.83 18.62
C ALA A 487 5.14 -2.00 19.23
N LYS A 488 5.40 -1.05 20.14
CA LYS A 488 4.38 -0.13 20.69
C LYS A 488 3.74 0.80 19.63
N ILE A 489 4.40 1.04 18.50
CA ILE A 489 3.87 1.86 17.39
C ILE A 489 2.86 1.07 16.54
N LEU A 490 2.95 -0.26 16.56
CA LEU A 490 2.13 -1.13 15.72
C LEU A 490 0.73 -1.30 16.31
N PRO A 491 -0.34 -0.91 15.60
CA PRO A 491 -1.70 -0.97 16.11
C PRO A 491 -2.30 -2.37 15.88
N VAL A 492 -1.71 -3.40 16.47
CA VAL A 492 -2.02 -4.81 16.15
C VAL A 492 -2.35 -5.67 17.37
N TYR A 493 -2.31 -5.10 18.58
CA TYR A 493 -2.46 -5.82 19.86
C TYR A 493 -3.89 -6.14 20.25
N PHE A 494 -4.66 -6.58 19.27
CA PHE A 494 -5.99 -7.12 19.43
C PHE A 494 -5.97 -8.61 19.05
N ASN A 495 -6.69 -9.39 19.84
CA ASN A 495 -6.87 -10.81 19.57
C ASN A 495 -8.04 -11.06 18.62
N GLU A 496 -9.04 -10.17 18.61
CA GLU A 496 -10.23 -10.28 17.77
C GLU A 496 -10.08 -9.56 16.43
N ILE A 497 -10.20 -10.33 15.34
CA ILE A 497 -10.08 -9.84 13.95
C ILE A 497 -11.45 -9.30 13.50
N GLY A 498 -11.47 -8.04 13.07
CA GLY A 498 -12.68 -7.34 12.66
C GLY A 498 -13.45 -6.74 13.83
N ALA A 499 -14.61 -6.17 13.56
CA ALA A 499 -15.58 -5.76 14.59
C ALA A 499 -16.57 -6.91 14.85
N GLU A 500 -16.34 -7.69 15.90
CA GLU A 500 -17.30 -8.65 16.44
C GLU A 500 -17.63 -8.28 17.91
N GLY A 501 -18.40 -9.14 18.59
CA GLY A 501 -18.78 -8.97 20.00
C GLY A 501 -19.34 -7.59 20.33
N LEU A 502 -18.84 -6.99 21.42
CA LEU A 502 -19.33 -5.72 21.94
C LEU A 502 -19.16 -4.55 20.97
N LEU A 503 -18.05 -4.51 20.21
CA LEU A 503 -17.80 -3.43 19.25
C LEU A 503 -18.84 -3.46 18.13
N ARG A 504 -19.21 -4.65 17.66
CA ARG A 504 -20.26 -4.84 16.67
C ARG A 504 -21.63 -4.41 17.18
N ASP A 505 -21.96 -4.75 18.41
CA ASP A 505 -23.23 -4.41 19.04
C ASP A 505 -23.36 -2.89 19.19
N VAL A 506 -22.36 -2.23 19.78
CA VAL A 506 -22.33 -0.77 20.00
C VAL A 506 -22.41 -0.01 18.68
N SER A 507 -21.62 -0.40 17.67
CA SER A 507 -21.62 0.26 16.36
C SER A 507 -22.93 0.04 15.57
N THR A 508 -23.55 -1.14 15.71
CA THR A 508 -24.85 -1.43 15.10
C THR A 508 -25.95 -0.61 15.75
N GLU A 509 -25.99 -0.58 17.08
CA GLU A 509 -26.95 0.20 17.84
C GLU A 509 -26.83 1.70 17.54
N LEU A 510 -25.59 2.21 17.46
CA LEU A 510 -25.30 3.61 17.13
C LEU A 510 -25.91 4.03 15.77
N ASP A 511 -25.75 3.20 14.75
CA ASP A 511 -26.32 3.41 13.40
C ASP A 511 -27.85 3.28 13.39
N GLU A 512 -28.39 2.30 14.12
CA GLU A 512 -29.82 1.98 14.15
C GLU A 512 -30.68 3.01 14.91
N ILE A 513 -30.13 3.76 15.87
CA ILE A 513 -30.84 4.89 16.51
C ILE A 513 -31.35 5.89 15.48
N SER A 514 -30.61 6.10 14.39
CA SER A 514 -30.99 7.01 13.30
C SER A 514 -31.79 6.32 12.19
N HIS A 515 -32.16 5.05 12.37
CA HIS A 515 -32.66 4.16 11.31
C HIS A 515 -31.75 4.13 10.07
N ARG A 516 -30.42 4.21 10.28
CA ARG A 516 -29.39 4.21 9.23
C ARG A 516 -29.49 5.38 8.25
N LYS A 517 -30.14 6.47 8.66
CA LYS A 517 -30.29 7.69 7.85
C LYS A 517 -29.19 8.71 8.13
N ASP A 518 -28.46 8.59 9.23
CA ASP A 518 -27.24 9.36 9.46
C ASP A 518 -26.11 8.78 8.59
N ILE A 519 -25.88 9.38 7.43
CA ILE A 519 -24.91 8.93 6.43
C ILE A 519 -23.50 8.81 7.03
N LEU A 520 -23.11 9.74 7.90
CA LEU A 520 -21.77 9.76 8.50
C LEU A 520 -21.56 8.58 9.45
N ILE A 521 -22.56 8.33 10.32
CA ILE A 521 -22.51 7.20 11.27
C ILE A 521 -22.69 5.86 10.55
N HIS A 522 -23.55 5.81 9.53
CA HIS A 522 -23.72 4.61 8.71
C HIS A 522 -22.39 4.22 8.04
N PHE A 523 -21.68 5.20 7.48
CA PHE A 523 -20.36 5.00 6.89
C PHE A 523 -19.34 4.52 7.94
N LEU A 524 -19.30 5.14 9.13
CA LEU A 524 -18.43 4.71 10.23
C LEU A 524 -18.64 3.25 10.61
N ARG A 525 -19.90 2.81 10.75
CA ARG A 525 -20.22 1.41 11.02
C ARG A 525 -19.68 0.50 9.93
N LYS A 526 -19.91 0.85 8.67
CA LYS A 526 -19.48 0.04 7.51
C LYS A 526 -17.97 -0.08 7.43
N GLN A 527 -17.24 1.02 7.66
CA GLN A 527 -15.79 1.02 7.81
C GLN A 527 -15.34 0.08 8.93
N SER A 528 -15.92 0.20 10.13
CA SER A 528 -15.59 -0.66 11.28
C SER A 528 -15.82 -2.15 10.99
N HIS A 529 -16.86 -2.51 10.21
CA HIS A 529 -17.23 -3.92 9.97
C HIS A 529 -16.54 -4.57 8.77
N VAL A 530 -16.21 -3.79 7.74
CA VAL A 530 -15.77 -4.31 6.43
C VAL A 530 -14.28 -4.08 6.20
N GLU A 531 -13.74 -2.93 6.63
CA GLU A 531 -12.35 -2.56 6.45
C GLU A 531 -11.72 -2.10 7.77
N SER A 532 -11.85 -2.93 8.82
CA SER A 532 -11.30 -2.63 10.15
C SER A 532 -9.79 -2.37 10.06
N ASN A 533 -9.38 -1.18 10.48
CA ASN A 533 -7.99 -0.72 10.47
C ASN A 533 -7.80 0.41 11.49
N ASN A 534 -6.54 0.72 11.79
CA ASN A 534 -6.17 1.67 12.83
C ASN A 534 -6.61 3.12 12.59
N LEU A 535 -6.91 3.53 11.36
CA LEU A 535 -7.33 4.91 11.05
C LEU A 535 -8.74 5.24 11.54
N ILE A 536 -9.52 4.23 11.96
CA ILE A 536 -10.88 4.44 12.47
C ILE A 536 -10.89 5.30 13.73
N VAL A 537 -9.84 5.22 14.56
CA VAL A 537 -9.70 6.03 15.78
C VAL A 537 -9.60 7.51 15.43
N ASP A 538 -8.82 7.86 14.40
CA ASP A 538 -8.70 9.23 13.90
C ASP A 538 -9.98 9.69 13.18
N PHE A 539 -10.67 8.77 12.51
CA PHE A 539 -11.94 9.08 11.88
C PHE A 539 -13.02 9.42 12.93
N ILE A 540 -13.12 8.66 14.02
CA ILE A 540 -14.03 8.98 15.14
C ILE A 540 -13.68 10.35 15.76
N GLN A 541 -12.39 10.66 15.93
CA GLN A 541 -11.96 11.99 16.38
C GLN A 541 -12.39 13.10 15.40
N ALA A 542 -12.31 12.85 14.09
CA ALA A 542 -12.78 13.77 13.07
C ALA A 542 -14.29 13.99 13.15
N ILE A 543 -15.08 12.96 13.44
CA ILE A 543 -16.54 13.05 13.66
C ILE A 543 -16.85 13.93 14.87
N PHE A 544 -16.19 13.72 16.01
CA PHE A 544 -16.35 14.60 17.16
C PHE A 544 -15.95 16.04 16.87
N CYS A 545 -14.84 16.27 16.15
CA CYS A 545 -14.44 17.61 15.74
C CYS A 545 -15.47 18.26 14.81
N PHE A 546 -16.08 17.48 13.90
CA PHE A 546 -17.17 17.95 13.05
C PHE A 546 -18.41 18.29 13.90
N TRP A 547 -18.85 17.41 14.81
CA TRP A 547 -19.95 17.71 15.72
C TRP A 547 -19.67 18.95 16.58
N TYR A 548 -18.41 19.16 16.99
CA TYR A 548 -18.01 20.34 17.76
C TYR A 548 -18.02 21.64 16.95
N SER A 549 -17.46 21.63 15.73
CA SER A 549 -17.19 22.83 14.94
C SER A 549 -18.21 23.11 13.83
N ARG A 550 -18.97 22.08 13.43
CA ARG A 550 -19.79 22.02 12.20
C ARG A 550 -19.01 22.19 10.89
N GLN A 551 -17.68 22.08 10.94
CA GLN A 551 -16.81 22.18 9.77
C GLN A 551 -16.41 20.79 9.27
N LYS A 552 -16.56 20.57 7.96
CA LYS A 552 -16.28 19.27 7.32
C LYS A 552 -14.81 19.03 6.99
N ASP A 553 -13.93 20.02 7.18
CA ASP A 553 -12.54 19.94 6.70
C ASP A 553 -11.77 18.73 7.25
N ARG A 554 -12.00 18.37 8.52
CA ARG A 554 -11.36 17.23 9.16
C ARG A 554 -11.91 15.87 8.71
N LEU A 555 -13.09 15.84 8.09
CA LEU A 555 -13.69 14.61 7.55
C LEU A 555 -13.15 14.26 6.16
N LYS A 556 -12.63 15.25 5.41
CA LYS A 556 -12.11 15.08 4.04
C LYS A 556 -11.17 13.88 3.84
N PRO A 557 -10.20 13.60 4.73
CA PRO A 557 -9.27 12.49 4.52
C PRO A 557 -9.91 11.09 4.65
N PHE A 558 -11.09 11.00 5.26
CA PHE A 558 -11.72 9.72 5.62
C PHE A 558 -12.97 9.39 4.79
N LEU A 559 -13.42 10.32 3.95
CA LEU A 559 -14.68 10.20 3.22
C LEU A 559 -14.48 10.44 1.73
N PRO A 560 -15.14 9.65 0.86
CA PRO A 560 -15.24 9.95 -0.55
C PRO A 560 -15.89 11.33 -0.78
N PRO A 561 -15.49 12.09 -1.82
CA PRO A 561 -16.08 13.39 -2.13
C PRO A 561 -17.60 13.37 -2.24
N GLU A 562 -18.16 12.27 -2.76
CA GLU A 562 -19.59 12.05 -2.97
C GLU A 562 -20.34 11.96 -1.64
N ILE A 563 -19.78 11.26 -0.65
CA ILE A 563 -20.36 11.11 0.69
C ILE A 563 -20.20 12.41 1.49
N LEU A 564 -19.03 13.05 1.40
CA LEU A 564 -18.75 14.32 2.06
C LEU A 564 -19.72 15.43 1.61
N GLY A 565 -20.09 15.43 0.32
CA GLY A 565 -21.09 16.33 -0.25
C GLY A 565 -22.47 16.16 0.38
N GLN A 566 -22.88 14.92 0.68
CA GLN A 566 -24.20 14.57 1.21
C GLN A 566 -24.38 14.86 2.71
N ILE A 567 -23.30 14.95 3.48
CA ILE A 567 -23.39 15.19 4.94
C ILE A 567 -23.81 16.65 5.17
N PRO A 568 -24.94 16.97 5.80
CA PRO A 568 -25.31 18.36 6.04
C PRO A 568 -24.53 18.93 7.23
N ALA A 569 -24.15 20.22 7.19
CA ALA A 569 -23.49 20.89 8.33
C ALA A 569 -24.46 21.29 9.46
N HIS A 570 -25.76 21.30 9.15
CA HIS A 570 -26.87 21.64 10.05
C HIS A 570 -28.01 20.67 9.78
N GLY A 571 -28.84 20.38 10.79
CA GLY A 571 -29.99 19.50 10.63
C GLY A 571 -30.15 18.51 11.79
N PRO A 572 -31.10 17.57 11.67
CA PRO A 572 -31.49 16.69 12.78
C PRO A 572 -30.33 15.83 13.30
N TYR A 573 -29.42 15.41 12.40
CA TYR A 573 -28.28 14.57 12.76
C TYR A 573 -27.09 15.33 13.34
N VAL A 574 -27.11 16.67 13.37
CA VAL A 574 -25.96 17.50 13.82
C VAL A 574 -26.31 18.42 15.00
N GLU A 575 -27.49 19.04 15.01
CA GLU A 575 -27.81 20.10 15.99
C GLU A 575 -27.77 19.62 17.46
N HIS A 576 -28.39 18.47 17.75
CA HIS A 576 -28.45 17.95 19.12
C HIS A 576 -27.08 17.50 19.62
N VAL A 577 -26.34 16.72 18.82
CA VAL A 577 -24.97 16.29 19.18
C VAL A 577 -23.99 17.45 19.26
N HIS A 578 -24.17 18.50 18.44
CA HIS A 578 -23.38 19.73 18.53
C HIS A 578 -23.57 20.41 19.90
N ARG A 579 -24.81 20.54 20.37
CA ARG A 579 -25.08 21.10 21.71
C ARG A 579 -24.48 20.26 22.82
N LEU A 580 -24.69 18.94 22.77
CA LEU A 580 -24.15 18.02 23.77
C LEU A 580 -22.62 18.07 23.83
N ILE A 581 -21.94 18.03 22.69
CA ILE A 581 -20.46 18.04 22.65
C ILE A 581 -19.88 19.40 23.05
N ARG A 582 -20.58 20.51 22.73
CA ARG A 582 -20.20 21.86 23.19
C ARG A 582 -20.33 21.97 24.71
N HIS A 583 -21.43 21.48 25.28
CA HIS A 583 -21.62 21.44 26.74
C HIS A 583 -20.53 20.60 27.40
N LEU A 584 -20.32 19.37 26.91
CA LEU A 584 -19.28 18.47 27.41
C LEU A 584 -17.89 19.12 27.38
N ALA A 585 -17.53 19.78 26.28
CA ALA A 585 -16.25 20.47 26.12
C ALA A 585 -16.06 21.63 27.11
N VAL A 586 -17.11 22.40 27.37
CA VAL A 586 -17.07 23.50 28.35
C VAL A 586 -16.94 22.97 29.76
N THR A 587 -17.76 21.97 30.14
CA THR A 587 -17.76 21.38 31.48
C THR A 587 -16.41 20.74 31.83
N LEU A 588 -15.73 20.16 30.84
CA LEU A 588 -14.45 19.47 31.03
C LEU A 588 -13.22 20.31 30.66
N GLY A 589 -13.40 21.56 30.23
CA GLY A 589 -12.30 22.45 29.88
C GLY A 589 -11.46 21.98 28.68
N LEU A 590 -12.08 21.40 27.66
CA LEU A 590 -11.38 20.75 26.54
C LEU A 590 -10.84 21.74 25.47
N GLU A 591 -10.91 23.05 25.65
CA GLU A 591 -10.44 24.02 24.64
C GLU A 591 -8.90 24.10 24.58
N PRO A 592 -8.27 24.06 23.38
CA PRO A 592 -8.85 23.79 22.05
C PRO A 592 -9.25 22.32 21.83
N PHE A 593 -10.53 22.10 21.49
CA PHE A 593 -11.17 20.77 21.48
C PHE A 593 -10.41 19.69 20.71
N ALA A 594 -9.91 20.02 19.51
CA ALA A 594 -9.21 19.06 18.66
C ALA A 594 -7.92 18.48 19.28
N ARG A 595 -7.31 19.16 20.27
CA ARG A 595 -6.11 18.68 20.96
C ARG A 595 -6.44 17.85 22.20
N HIS A 596 -7.59 18.10 22.84
CA HIS A 596 -7.95 17.49 24.12
C HIS A 596 -9.06 16.44 24.02
N ILE A 597 -9.57 16.17 22.82
CA ILE A 597 -10.62 15.18 22.58
C ILE A 597 -10.37 13.81 23.24
N LYS A 598 -9.12 13.34 23.27
CA LYS A 598 -8.76 12.04 23.89
C LYS A 598 -9.05 12.00 25.39
N GLN A 599 -9.16 13.14 26.07
CA GLN A 599 -9.54 13.19 27.50
C GLN A 599 -10.95 12.65 27.74
N ILE A 600 -11.83 12.64 26.72
CA ILE A 600 -13.18 12.06 26.80
C ILE A 600 -13.15 10.55 27.10
N LEU A 601 -12.07 9.87 26.72
CA LEU A 601 -11.89 8.44 26.96
C LEU A 601 -11.86 8.10 28.47
N ASN A 602 -11.43 9.04 29.32
CA ASN A 602 -11.18 8.81 30.74
C ASN A 602 -12.40 9.13 31.64
N ILE A 603 -13.50 9.61 31.07
CA ILE A 603 -14.72 9.96 31.83
C ILE A 603 -15.46 8.67 32.25
N SER A 604 -15.91 8.52 33.50
CA SER A 604 -16.78 7.39 33.86
C SER A 604 -18.17 7.52 33.22
N ASP A 605 -18.84 6.39 32.97
CA ASP A 605 -20.19 6.42 32.36
C ASP A 605 -21.22 7.14 33.23
N GLU A 606 -21.07 7.03 34.55
CA GLU A 606 -21.89 7.75 35.54
C GLU A 606 -21.68 9.26 35.44
N HIS A 607 -20.43 9.72 35.41
CA HIS A 607 -20.11 11.14 35.30
C HIS A 607 -20.56 11.70 33.95
N LEU A 608 -20.36 10.96 32.86
CA LEU A 608 -20.84 11.33 31.54
C LEU A 608 -22.37 11.46 31.52
N ALA A 609 -23.11 10.54 32.16
CA ALA A 609 -24.57 10.64 32.27
C ALA A 609 -25.00 11.91 33.00
N LEU A 610 -24.38 12.22 34.14
CA LEU A 610 -24.66 13.43 34.93
C LEU A 610 -24.44 14.72 34.11
N ILE A 611 -23.36 14.80 33.33
CA ILE A 611 -23.07 15.96 32.47
C ILE A 611 -24.13 16.10 31.37
N LEU A 612 -24.47 15.00 30.69
CA LEU A 612 -25.42 15.02 29.57
C LEU A 612 -26.86 15.29 30.04
N ASP A 613 -27.20 14.93 31.28
CA ASP A 613 -28.53 15.17 31.84
C ASP A 613 -28.80 16.63 32.21
N GLN A 614 -27.75 17.45 32.34
CA GLN A 614 -27.87 18.90 32.50
C GLN A 614 -28.43 19.60 31.24
N VAL A 615 -28.35 18.94 30.07
CA VAL A 615 -28.89 19.46 28.81
C VAL A 615 -30.31 18.92 28.62
N SER A 616 -31.31 19.67 29.10
CA SER A 616 -32.72 19.23 29.16
C SER A 616 -33.47 19.32 27.84
N ASP A 617 -33.01 20.13 26.88
CA ASP A 617 -33.64 20.40 25.59
C ASP A 617 -33.28 19.37 24.50
N VAL A 618 -32.44 18.38 24.82
CA VAL A 618 -32.00 17.34 23.88
C VAL A 618 -32.71 16.00 24.16
N PRO A 619 -33.29 15.35 23.14
CA PRO A 619 -33.98 14.07 23.30
C PRO A 619 -33.10 12.95 23.90
N PRO A 620 -33.67 11.98 24.65
CA PRO A 620 -32.90 10.89 25.25
C PRO A 620 -32.12 10.02 24.24
N HIS A 621 -32.67 9.80 23.04
CA HIS A 621 -32.01 9.01 22.00
C HIS A 621 -30.74 9.70 21.46
N GLU A 622 -30.70 11.03 21.43
CA GLU A 622 -29.51 11.80 21.03
C GLU A 622 -28.41 11.77 22.11
N LYS A 623 -28.80 11.83 23.38
CA LYS A 623 -27.87 11.59 24.50
C LYS A 623 -27.26 10.19 24.42
N LYS A 624 -28.09 9.19 24.12
CA LYS A 624 -27.66 7.81 23.92
C LYS A 624 -26.72 7.68 22.70
N ARG A 625 -27.03 8.34 21.58
CA ARG A 625 -26.19 8.39 20.37
C ARG A 625 -24.77 8.88 20.69
N LEU A 626 -24.64 9.97 21.45
CA LEU A 626 -23.33 10.46 21.88
C LEU A 626 -22.60 9.48 22.82
N LYS A 627 -23.31 8.89 23.80
CA LYS A 627 -22.74 7.88 24.71
C LYS A 627 -22.20 6.67 23.94
N LEU A 628 -22.95 6.17 22.94
CA LEU A 628 -22.53 5.06 22.11
C LEU A 628 -21.32 5.40 21.22
N LEU A 629 -21.23 6.61 20.66
CA LEU A 629 -20.03 7.02 19.93
C LEU A 629 -18.81 7.11 20.86
N ILE A 630 -18.96 7.64 22.08
CA ILE A 630 -17.88 7.65 23.08
C ILE A 630 -17.48 6.22 23.47
N ARG A 631 -18.46 5.31 23.64
CA ARG A 631 -18.19 3.90 23.92
C ARG A 631 -17.46 3.23 22.76
N MET A 632 -17.89 3.44 21.52
CA MET A 632 -17.21 2.95 20.32
C MET A 632 -15.79 3.51 20.25
N PHE A 633 -15.59 4.81 20.57
CA PHE A 633 -14.28 5.43 20.61
C PHE A 633 -13.35 4.74 21.61
N ARG A 634 -13.83 4.43 22.83
CA ARG A 634 -13.06 3.66 23.83
C ARG A 634 -12.66 2.28 23.31
N LEU A 635 -13.59 1.55 22.70
CA LEU A 635 -13.34 0.20 22.21
C LEU A 635 -12.32 0.19 21.06
N GLU A 636 -12.46 1.11 20.10
CA GLU A 636 -11.51 1.23 18.97
C GLU A 636 -10.13 1.73 19.44
N THR A 637 -10.08 2.67 20.39
CA THR A 637 -8.81 3.10 21.01
C THR A 637 -8.14 1.97 21.80
N LEU A 638 -8.92 1.17 22.53
CA LEU A 638 -8.42 0.01 23.25
C LEU A 638 -7.84 -1.03 22.27
N LYS A 639 -8.50 -1.22 21.13
CA LYS A 639 -8.09 -2.13 20.08
C LYS A 639 -6.79 -1.70 19.39
N TYR A 640 -6.63 -0.42 19.05
CA TYR A 640 -5.53 0.04 18.20
C TYR A 640 -4.44 0.87 18.92
N GLU A 641 -4.71 1.52 20.06
CA GLU A 641 -3.76 2.41 20.76
C GLU A 641 -3.32 1.90 22.15
N LEU A 642 -3.65 0.66 22.53
CA LEU A 642 -3.28 0.06 23.84
C LEU A 642 -3.81 0.84 25.05
N GLY A 643 -5.04 1.36 24.96
CA GLY A 643 -5.69 2.09 26.05
C GLY A 643 -5.82 1.31 27.36
N THR A 644 -6.02 2.02 28.47
CA THR A 644 -6.27 1.44 29.81
C THR A 644 -7.75 1.27 30.12
N GLN A 645 -8.63 1.74 29.23
CA GLN A 645 -10.07 1.60 29.40
C GLN A 645 -10.42 0.11 29.40
N GLU A 646 -11.27 -0.33 30.34
CA GLU A 646 -11.70 -1.74 30.44
C GLU A 646 -10.58 -2.74 30.72
N ILE A 647 -9.49 -2.32 31.37
CA ILE A 647 -8.35 -3.18 31.71
C ILE A 647 -8.74 -4.47 32.47
N ARG A 648 -9.76 -4.41 33.33
CA ARG A 648 -10.27 -5.56 34.09
C ARG A 648 -10.65 -6.73 33.18
N HIS A 649 -11.45 -6.47 32.14
CA HIS A 649 -11.89 -7.50 31.20
C HIS A 649 -10.70 -8.20 30.52
N HIS A 650 -9.66 -7.44 30.17
CA HIS A 650 -8.45 -8.03 29.56
C HIS A 650 -7.59 -8.83 30.53
N LEU A 651 -7.55 -8.45 31.81
CA LEU A 651 -6.86 -9.23 32.84
C LEU A 651 -7.58 -10.57 33.04
N GLU A 652 -8.91 -10.55 33.16
CA GLU A 652 -9.74 -11.75 33.26
C GLU A 652 -9.63 -12.63 32.00
N GLU A 653 -9.61 -12.04 30.81
CA GLU A 653 -9.41 -12.77 29.56
C GLU A 653 -8.01 -13.41 29.51
N ALA A 654 -6.96 -12.69 29.90
CA ALA A 654 -5.60 -13.22 29.94
C ALA A 654 -5.46 -14.39 30.95
N GLN A 655 -6.19 -14.38 32.07
CA GLN A 655 -6.22 -15.54 32.98
C GLN A 655 -6.71 -16.81 32.28
N ASN A 656 -7.78 -16.68 31.48
CA ASN A 656 -8.35 -17.81 30.73
C ASN A 656 -7.37 -18.38 29.70
N TYR A 657 -6.41 -17.58 29.23
CA TYR A 657 -5.34 -18.00 28.32
C TYR A 657 -4.03 -18.40 29.03
N GLY A 658 -4.07 -18.63 30.35
CA GLY A 658 -2.98 -19.24 31.10
C GLY A 658 -1.96 -18.26 31.70
N PHE A 659 -2.32 -16.99 31.86
CA PHE A 659 -1.53 -16.03 32.66
C PHE A 659 -1.97 -16.07 34.14
N HIS A 660 -1.15 -16.68 34.99
CA HIS A 660 -1.42 -16.80 36.43
C HIS A 660 -1.12 -15.50 37.21
N GLY A 661 -1.66 -15.35 38.42
CA GLY A 661 -1.33 -14.22 39.32
C GLY A 661 -1.92 -12.87 38.92
N LEU A 662 -2.89 -12.84 38.01
CA LEU A 662 -3.59 -11.59 37.63
C LEU A 662 -4.68 -11.20 38.63
N ASP A 663 -5.13 -12.13 39.50
CA ASP A 663 -6.11 -11.82 40.57
C ASP A 663 -5.55 -10.79 41.53
N GLU A 664 -4.27 -10.92 41.91
CA GLU A 664 -3.57 -9.98 42.78
C GLU A 664 -3.50 -8.57 42.16
N VAL A 665 -3.35 -8.48 40.84
CA VAL A 665 -3.37 -7.20 40.10
C VAL A 665 -4.77 -6.59 40.16
N ILE A 666 -5.82 -7.39 39.95
CA ILE A 666 -7.21 -6.93 40.00
C ILE A 666 -7.56 -6.44 41.41
N GLU A 667 -7.23 -7.21 42.46
CA GLU A 667 -7.46 -6.82 43.85
C GLU A 667 -6.72 -5.53 44.23
N ALA A 668 -5.48 -5.36 43.78
CA ALA A 668 -4.71 -4.14 44.04
C ALA A 668 -5.36 -2.92 43.37
N ILE A 669 -5.82 -3.05 42.12
CA ILE A 669 -6.54 -1.99 41.40
C ILE A 669 -7.83 -1.61 42.12
N GLU A 670 -8.56 -2.58 42.70
CA GLU A 670 -9.79 -2.32 43.46
C GLU A 670 -9.53 -1.55 44.77
N ARG A 671 -8.40 -1.80 45.44
CA ARG A 671 -7.98 -1.05 46.64
C ARG A 671 -7.54 0.38 46.31
N ASP A 672 -7.04 0.59 45.08
CA ASP A 672 -6.64 1.88 44.52
C ASP A 672 -5.51 2.62 45.30
N ASP A 673 -4.67 1.87 46.03
CA ASP A 673 -3.45 2.42 46.63
C ASP A 673 -2.30 2.49 45.59
N PRO A 674 -1.73 3.68 45.29
CA PRO A 674 -0.72 3.81 44.25
C PRO A 674 0.57 3.01 44.49
N GLU A 675 1.04 2.90 45.74
CA GLU A 675 2.31 2.19 46.04
C GLU A 675 2.10 0.67 45.91
N GLU A 676 1.00 0.13 46.44
CA GLU A 676 0.60 -1.27 46.30
C GLU A 676 0.38 -1.65 44.83
N CYS A 677 -0.43 -0.86 44.10
CA CYS A 677 -0.69 -1.08 42.68
C CYS A 677 0.60 -1.14 41.86
N LEU A 678 1.51 -0.17 42.05
CA LEU A 678 2.77 -0.13 41.32
C LEU A 678 3.64 -1.35 41.62
N ASN A 679 3.70 -1.81 42.87
CA ASN A 679 4.52 -2.97 43.22
C ASN A 679 4.03 -4.25 42.51
N VAL A 680 2.72 -4.52 42.58
CA VAL A 680 2.11 -5.70 41.97
C VAL A 680 2.18 -5.64 40.45
N ILE A 681 1.91 -4.47 39.85
CA ILE A 681 2.04 -4.28 38.40
C ILE A 681 3.48 -4.49 37.93
N LEU A 682 4.47 -3.90 38.63
CA LEU A 682 5.88 -4.03 38.25
C LEU A 682 6.38 -5.47 38.37
N GLU A 683 5.96 -6.21 39.40
CA GLU A 683 6.25 -7.64 39.54
C GLU A 683 5.67 -8.45 38.39
N LYS A 684 4.41 -8.18 38.02
CA LYS A 684 3.80 -8.83 36.86
C LYS A 684 4.54 -8.53 35.56
N LEU A 685 4.97 -7.28 35.37
CA LEU A 685 5.76 -6.89 34.19
C LEU A 685 7.12 -7.62 34.12
N GLU A 686 7.76 -7.90 35.26
CA GLU A 686 9.00 -8.69 35.32
C GLU A 686 8.77 -10.14 34.86
N GLU A 687 7.65 -10.74 35.22
CA GLU A 687 7.26 -12.07 34.76
C GLU A 687 6.96 -12.10 33.25
N LEU A 688 6.18 -11.15 32.76
CA LEU A 688 5.83 -11.06 31.34
C LEU A 688 7.08 -10.87 30.48
N LYS A 689 8.04 -10.06 30.93
CA LYS A 689 9.33 -9.90 30.26
C LYS A 689 10.09 -11.22 30.11
N LYS A 690 10.09 -12.08 31.14
CA LYS A 690 10.71 -13.42 31.07
C LYS A 690 10.05 -14.30 30.01
N ILE A 691 8.73 -14.20 29.85
CA ILE A 691 7.99 -14.93 28.79
C ILE A 691 8.40 -14.41 27.41
N ILE A 692 8.41 -13.08 27.23
CA ILE A 692 8.74 -12.45 25.94
C ILE A 692 10.17 -12.79 25.49
N LEU A 693 11.13 -12.77 26.42
CA LEU A 693 12.54 -13.05 26.14
C LEU A 693 12.89 -14.55 26.20
N SER A 694 11.92 -15.43 26.46
CA SER A 694 12.18 -16.87 26.49
C SER A 694 12.68 -17.37 25.13
N PRO A 695 13.68 -18.28 25.07
CA PRO A 695 14.06 -18.95 23.82
C PRO A 695 12.97 -19.90 23.30
N ASP A 696 11.99 -20.25 24.15
CA ASP A 696 10.91 -21.16 23.79
C ASP A 696 9.98 -20.55 22.73
N LYS A 697 9.48 -21.40 21.84
CA LYS A 697 8.42 -21.07 20.90
C LYS A 697 7.12 -21.68 21.39
N PHE A 698 6.08 -20.87 21.51
CA PHE A 698 4.77 -21.33 21.97
C PHE A 698 3.85 -21.64 20.80
N GLU A 699 2.82 -22.43 21.07
CA GLU A 699 1.79 -22.78 20.08
C GLU A 699 0.94 -21.56 19.72
N ILE A 700 0.55 -21.47 18.45
CA ILE A 700 -0.35 -20.43 17.95
C ILE A 700 -1.77 -21.01 17.96
N HIS A 701 -2.69 -20.36 18.66
CA HIS A 701 -4.11 -20.70 18.64
C HIS A 701 -4.85 -19.72 17.71
N GLU A 702 -5.34 -20.22 16.57
CA GLU A 702 -6.08 -19.43 15.60
C GLU A 702 -7.46 -20.02 15.29
N SER A 703 -8.48 -19.17 15.30
CA SER A 703 -9.86 -19.52 14.93
C SER A 703 -10.39 -18.49 13.94
N ILE A 704 -9.89 -18.55 12.70
CA ILE A 704 -10.13 -17.56 11.65
C ILE A 704 -11.11 -18.12 10.62
N TYR A 705 -12.17 -17.36 10.33
CA TYR A 705 -13.24 -17.72 9.41
C TYR A 705 -13.38 -16.70 8.29
N HIS A 706 -13.70 -17.18 7.09
CA HIS A 706 -14.00 -16.34 5.92
C HIS A 706 -15.52 -16.34 5.67
N LYS A 707 -16.17 -15.16 5.57
CA LYS A 707 -17.62 -15.11 5.26
C LYS A 707 -17.86 -15.55 3.79
N ARG A 708 -18.93 -16.30 3.55
CA ARG A 708 -19.31 -16.85 2.23
C ARG A 708 -19.88 -15.81 1.25
N HIS A 709 -20.27 -14.64 1.75
CA HIS A 709 -20.82 -13.56 0.95
C HIS A 709 -19.82 -12.41 0.90
N ILE A 710 -19.23 -12.24 -0.28
CA ILE A 710 -18.39 -11.10 -0.63
C ILE A 710 -19.35 -9.96 -0.98
N ALA A 711 -19.72 -9.14 -0.01
CA ALA A 711 -20.39 -7.88 -0.32
C ALA A 711 -19.30 -6.89 -0.77
N ALA A 712 -19.36 -6.43 -2.02
CA ALA A 712 -18.42 -5.47 -2.61
C ALA A 712 -16.94 -5.94 -2.75
N ASP A 713 -16.70 -7.16 -3.22
CA ASP A 713 -15.34 -7.71 -3.49
C ASP A 713 -14.33 -7.76 -2.32
N ILE A 714 -14.76 -7.46 -1.08
CA ILE A 714 -13.90 -7.53 0.13
C ILE A 714 -14.05 -8.89 0.82
N PRO A 715 -12.97 -9.69 0.95
CA PRO A 715 -12.97 -10.90 1.77
C PRO A 715 -13.10 -10.51 3.26
N SER A 716 -14.32 -10.49 3.79
CA SER A 716 -14.50 -10.24 5.23
C SER A 716 -14.06 -11.48 6.02
N MET A 717 -13.01 -11.31 6.81
CA MET A 717 -12.44 -12.29 7.72
C MET A 717 -12.78 -11.89 9.15
N TYR A 718 -13.09 -12.86 9.99
CA TYR A 718 -13.31 -12.64 11.43
C TYR A 718 -12.76 -13.83 12.20
N GLY A 719 -12.39 -13.63 13.45
CA GLY A 719 -11.82 -14.71 14.25
C GLY A 719 -10.96 -14.22 15.39
N ARG A 720 -10.23 -15.15 16.00
CA ARG A 720 -9.27 -14.83 17.06
C ARG A 720 -7.89 -15.37 16.78
N TYR A 721 -6.88 -14.62 17.22
CA TYR A 721 -5.47 -14.98 17.18
C TYR A 721 -4.86 -14.86 18.58
N HIS A 722 -4.20 -15.92 19.04
CA HIS A 722 -3.48 -15.96 20.31
C HIS A 722 -2.11 -16.63 20.13
N GLU A 723 -1.08 -16.01 20.71
CA GLU A 723 0.23 -16.62 20.92
C GLU A 723 0.84 -16.03 22.19
N LYS A 724 1.50 -16.87 23.00
CA LYS A 724 1.86 -16.51 24.39
C LYS A 724 2.80 -15.31 24.49
N LYS A 725 3.82 -15.17 23.63
CA LYS A 725 4.72 -14.00 23.66
C LYS A 725 4.03 -12.74 23.17
N PHE A 726 3.23 -12.86 22.11
CA PHE A 726 2.43 -11.77 21.58
C PHE A 726 1.44 -11.24 22.64
N ASP A 727 0.71 -12.13 23.29
CA ASP A 727 -0.25 -11.79 24.35
C ASP A 727 0.47 -11.22 25.58
N ALA A 728 1.64 -11.76 25.95
CA ALA A 728 2.46 -11.20 27.02
C ALA A 728 2.93 -9.77 26.73
N LEU A 729 3.33 -9.49 25.48
CA LEU A 729 3.72 -8.14 25.05
C LEU A 729 2.53 -7.18 25.04
N SER A 730 1.39 -7.64 24.52
CA SER A 730 0.10 -6.96 24.52
C SER A 730 -0.31 -6.56 25.95
N LEU A 731 -0.22 -7.48 26.90
CA LEU A 731 -0.52 -7.25 28.32
C LEU A 731 0.50 -6.33 28.99
N THR A 732 1.79 -6.47 28.64
CA THR A 732 2.88 -5.61 29.12
C THR A 732 2.54 -4.14 28.85
N TYR A 733 2.16 -3.78 27.63
CA TYR A 733 1.86 -2.37 27.33
C TYR A 733 0.64 -1.82 28.05
N ARG A 734 -0.41 -2.63 28.20
CA ARG A 734 -1.62 -2.22 28.93
C ARG A 734 -1.30 -1.95 30.41
N LEU A 735 -0.55 -2.85 31.03
CA LEU A 735 -0.08 -2.71 32.41
C LEU A 735 0.90 -1.53 32.58
N GLU A 736 1.77 -1.27 31.61
CA GLU A 736 2.63 -0.08 31.63
C GLU A 736 1.85 1.23 31.54
N ASN A 737 0.85 1.28 30.65
CA ASN A 737 0.01 2.47 30.53
C ASN A 737 -0.79 2.68 31.83
N LEU A 738 -1.23 1.61 32.50
CA LEU A 738 -1.85 1.69 33.81
C LEU A 738 -0.86 2.14 34.90
N ALA A 739 0.36 1.59 34.91
CA ALA A 739 1.41 2.00 35.83
C ALA A 739 1.74 3.48 35.69
N ASN A 740 1.76 4.04 34.47
CA ASN A 740 1.97 5.47 34.25
C ASN A 740 0.93 6.33 34.98
N VAL A 741 -0.34 5.93 34.97
CA VAL A 741 -1.41 6.64 35.71
C VAL A 741 -1.11 6.64 37.22
N TYR A 742 -0.68 5.51 37.78
CA TYR A 742 -0.31 5.43 39.20
C TYR A 742 0.99 6.19 39.52
N PHE A 743 1.97 6.21 38.62
CA PHE A 743 3.19 7.02 38.76
C PHE A 743 2.89 8.52 38.76
N GLU A 744 1.95 8.98 37.92
CA GLU A 744 1.49 10.38 37.91
C GLU A 744 0.83 10.75 39.24
N ARG A 745 -0.06 9.90 39.76
CA ARG A 745 -0.69 10.08 41.08
C ARG A 745 0.33 10.09 42.22
N LEU A 746 1.30 9.17 42.18
CA LEU A 746 2.37 9.10 43.16
C LEU A 746 3.23 10.37 43.11
N SER A 747 3.53 10.88 41.93
CA SER A 747 4.30 12.12 41.75
C SER A 747 3.52 13.36 42.23
N ALA A 748 2.22 13.45 41.92
CA ALA A 748 1.36 14.53 42.41
C ALA A 748 1.28 14.58 43.95
N SER A 749 1.39 13.42 44.61
CA SER A 749 1.39 13.33 46.07
C SER A 749 2.65 13.88 46.75
N LEU A 750 3.70 14.19 45.97
CA LEU A 750 4.98 14.73 46.43
C LEU A 750 5.07 16.26 46.30
N ASP A 751 4.04 16.93 45.79
CA ASP A 751 4.03 18.39 45.67
C ASP A 751 3.73 19.05 47.02
N VAL A 752 4.81 19.34 47.78
CA VAL A 752 4.74 19.89 49.14
C VAL A 752 5.63 21.12 49.28
N PRO A 753 5.17 22.18 49.98
CA PRO A 753 5.86 23.47 50.06
C PRO A 753 7.19 23.44 50.83
N PHE A 754 7.41 22.42 51.67
CA PHE A 754 8.63 22.27 52.47
C PHE A 754 9.16 20.84 52.40
N ILE A 755 10.45 20.68 52.13
CA ILE A 755 11.10 19.37 52.07
C ILE A 755 11.50 18.96 53.51
N THR A 756 10.95 17.85 53.98
CA THR A 756 11.28 17.24 55.29
C THR A 756 11.99 15.90 55.10
N LYS A 757 12.59 15.37 56.17
CA LYS A 757 13.20 14.03 56.14
C LYS A 757 12.19 12.93 55.77
N ALA A 758 10.95 13.04 56.26
CA ALA A 758 9.87 12.11 55.90
C ALA A 758 9.54 12.15 54.40
N ILE A 759 9.59 13.35 53.80
CA ILE A 759 9.42 13.51 52.35
C ILE A 759 10.59 12.89 51.59
N PHE A 760 11.84 13.03 52.04
CA PHE A 760 12.96 12.33 51.39
C PHE A 760 12.83 10.80 51.44
N VAL A 761 12.33 10.23 52.55
CA VAL A 761 12.03 8.80 52.61
C VAL A 761 11.01 8.41 51.53
N ARG A 762 9.97 9.22 51.33
CA ARG A 762 8.96 9.01 50.29
C ARG A 762 9.52 9.19 48.88
N ILE A 763 10.38 10.18 48.65
CA ILE A 763 11.11 10.39 47.39
C ILE A 763 11.96 9.17 47.06
N VAL A 764 12.72 8.64 48.02
CA VAL A 764 13.54 7.43 47.82
C VAL A 764 12.68 6.24 47.41
N LYS A 765 11.55 6.00 48.08
CA LYS A 765 10.60 4.94 47.68
C LYS A 765 10.10 5.13 46.25
N CYS A 766 9.69 6.35 45.91
CA CYS A 766 9.22 6.70 44.57
C CYS A 766 10.31 6.48 43.50
N LEU A 767 11.54 6.95 43.75
CA LEU A 767 12.68 6.75 42.86
C LEU A 767 13.04 5.28 42.67
N ARG A 768 12.87 4.42 43.69
CA ARG A 768 13.05 2.96 43.55
C ARG A 768 12.02 2.35 42.61
N LEU A 769 10.76 2.75 42.69
CA LEU A 769 9.71 2.27 41.78
C LEU A 769 10.00 2.73 40.34
N PHE A 770 10.35 4.00 40.14
CA PHE A 770 10.78 4.49 38.82
C PHE A 770 12.00 3.74 38.30
N TRP A 771 12.98 3.47 39.17
CA TRP A 771 14.18 2.73 38.79
C TRP A 771 13.87 1.30 38.33
N ARG A 772 13.06 0.58 39.11
CA ARG A 772 12.57 -0.76 38.74
C ARG A 772 11.84 -0.75 37.40
N ALA A 773 10.97 0.25 37.17
CA ALA A 773 10.24 0.42 35.92
C ALA A 773 11.16 0.70 34.72
N ILE A 774 12.21 1.50 34.90
CA ILE A 774 13.20 1.80 33.85
C ILE A 774 13.99 0.52 33.49
N GLN A 775 14.39 -0.27 34.48
CA GLN A 775 15.14 -1.52 34.29
C GLN A 775 14.33 -2.59 33.53
N LEU A 776 13.00 -2.59 33.62
CA LEU A 776 12.15 -3.46 32.80
C LEU A 776 12.40 -3.29 31.30
N ASN A 777 12.83 -2.10 30.86
CA ASN A 777 13.16 -1.79 29.48
C ASN A 777 14.64 -2.05 29.11
N GLU A 778 15.40 -2.79 29.92
CA GLU A 778 16.86 -3.03 29.71
C GLU A 778 17.68 -1.73 29.70
N VAL A 779 17.17 -0.68 30.36
CA VAL A 779 17.85 0.59 30.54
C VAL A 779 18.64 0.54 31.85
N HIS A 780 19.95 0.76 31.76
CA HIS A 780 20.86 0.70 32.89
C HIS A 780 21.67 1.99 33.02
N SER A 781 21.99 2.37 34.26
CA SER A 781 22.84 3.51 34.58
C SER A 781 23.55 3.27 35.92
N LYS A 782 24.85 3.04 35.85
CA LYS A 782 25.70 2.92 37.05
C LYS A 782 25.68 4.21 37.87
N LYS A 783 25.67 5.37 37.19
CA LYS A 783 25.63 6.69 37.82
C LYS A 783 24.35 6.86 38.65
N PHE A 784 23.18 6.65 38.04
CA PHE A 784 21.91 6.79 38.76
C PHE A 784 21.80 5.83 39.95
N ALA A 785 22.13 4.55 39.75
CA ALA A 785 22.09 3.55 40.82
C ALA A 785 23.01 3.92 42.01
N THR A 786 24.20 4.46 41.72
CA THR A 786 25.16 4.90 42.75
C THR A 786 24.60 6.06 43.55
N TYR A 787 24.08 7.10 42.88
CA TYR A 787 23.52 8.27 43.56
C TYR A 787 22.21 7.97 44.30
N LEU A 788 21.39 7.03 43.80
CA LEU A 788 20.20 6.57 44.53
C LEU A 788 20.60 5.87 45.83
N THR A 789 21.63 5.01 45.78
CA THR A 789 22.18 4.36 46.97
C THR A 789 22.77 5.37 47.96
N LEU A 790 23.44 6.42 47.47
CA LEU A 790 23.94 7.50 48.32
C LEU A 790 22.81 8.29 48.98
N LEU A 791 21.71 8.54 48.27
CA LEU A 791 20.52 9.20 48.83
C LEU A 791 19.88 8.35 49.93
N GLU A 792 19.83 7.03 49.74
CA GLU A 792 19.32 6.11 50.76
C GLU A 792 20.17 6.14 52.03
N LYS A 793 21.49 6.07 51.88
CA LYS A 793 22.41 6.08 53.03
C LYS A 793 22.47 7.42 53.73
N SER A 794 22.24 8.53 53.03
CA SER A 794 22.26 9.87 53.65
C SER A 794 21.12 10.08 54.65
N LEU A 795 19.99 9.37 54.49
CA LEU A 795 18.86 9.39 55.42
C LEU A 795 19.21 8.88 56.82
N ASP A 796 20.19 8.00 56.95
CA ASP A 796 20.61 7.43 58.24
C ASP A 796 21.66 8.32 58.96
N LEU A 797 22.24 9.30 58.26
CA LEU A 797 23.30 10.15 58.79
C LEU A 797 22.75 11.38 59.53
N ARG A 798 23.25 11.62 60.75
CA ARG A 798 22.79 12.74 61.60
C ARG A 798 23.29 14.13 61.17
N ARG A 799 24.34 14.21 60.35
CA ARG A 799 24.99 15.48 59.93
C ARG A 799 25.21 15.53 58.42
N PHE A 800 24.12 15.43 57.66
CA PHE A 800 24.16 15.58 56.20
C PHE A 800 23.78 17.01 55.81
N THR A 801 24.64 17.69 55.05
CA THR A 801 24.43 19.10 54.70
C THR A 801 23.53 19.25 53.47
N PHE A 802 22.92 20.42 53.33
CA PHE A 802 22.12 20.76 52.16
C PHE A 802 22.93 20.63 50.85
N SER A 803 24.17 21.11 50.82
CA SER A 803 25.04 21.00 49.64
C SER A 803 25.30 19.54 49.25
N GLN A 804 25.46 18.64 50.22
CA GLN A 804 25.63 17.21 49.93
C GLN A 804 24.36 16.59 49.34
N TYR A 805 23.16 16.97 49.80
CA TYR A 805 21.91 16.55 49.15
C TYR A 805 21.81 17.09 47.72
N LEU A 806 22.19 18.35 47.51
CA LEU A 806 22.19 18.97 46.19
C LEU A 806 23.12 18.23 45.21
N ASP A 807 24.32 17.84 45.66
CA ASP A 807 25.25 17.07 44.84
C ASP A 807 24.72 15.68 44.49
N ILE A 808 24.03 15.01 45.41
CA ILE A 808 23.35 13.73 45.14
C ILE A 808 22.25 13.90 44.09
N VAL A 809 21.41 14.91 44.25
CA VAL A 809 20.30 15.18 43.30
C VAL A 809 20.83 15.54 41.91
N ARG A 810 21.92 16.32 41.83
CA ARG A 810 22.61 16.59 40.55
C ARG A 810 23.14 15.30 39.93
N GLY A 811 23.75 14.44 40.72
CA GLY A 811 24.23 13.13 40.27
C GLY A 811 23.12 12.22 39.72
N LEU A 812 21.96 12.19 40.39
CA LEU A 812 20.75 11.52 39.90
C LEU A 812 20.29 12.12 38.56
N SER A 813 20.18 13.46 38.50
CA SER A 813 19.74 14.17 37.29
C SER A 813 20.64 13.86 36.10
N ASP A 814 21.95 13.90 36.28
CA ASP A 814 22.88 13.53 35.22
C ASP A 814 22.80 12.05 34.86
N GLY A 815 22.56 11.18 35.85
CA GLY A 815 22.31 9.76 35.59
C GLY A 815 21.10 9.53 34.68
N VAL A 816 20.05 10.35 34.81
CA VAL A 816 18.88 10.35 33.90
C VAL A 816 19.24 10.88 32.52
N LYS A 817 20.02 11.98 32.43
CA LYS A 817 20.49 12.52 31.14
C LYS A 817 21.31 11.48 30.37
N ASP A 818 22.19 10.76 31.04
CA ASP A 818 22.99 9.68 30.44
C ASP A 818 22.09 8.56 29.89
N MET A 819 21.03 8.17 30.62
CA MET A 819 20.06 7.17 30.12
C MET A 819 19.34 7.66 28.86
N ILE A 820 18.88 8.91 28.85
CA ILE A 820 18.19 9.51 27.70
C ILE A 820 19.14 9.50 26.49
N TYR A 821 20.38 9.93 26.67
CA TYR A 821 21.35 9.98 25.59
C TYR A 821 21.66 8.57 25.04
N VAL A 822 21.98 7.60 25.90
CA VAL A 822 22.42 6.27 25.46
C VAL A 822 21.29 5.44 24.83
N TYR A 823 20.06 5.54 25.33
CA TYR A 823 18.98 4.62 24.94
C TYR A 823 17.89 5.24 24.06
N TYR A 824 17.82 6.57 23.97
CA TYR A 824 16.74 7.27 23.24
C TYR A 824 17.26 8.31 22.23
N ILE A 825 18.52 8.71 22.29
CA ILE A 825 19.12 9.64 21.31
C ILE A 825 20.17 8.91 20.47
N GLY A 826 21.19 8.35 21.11
CA GLY A 826 22.33 7.67 20.49
C GLY A 826 21.94 6.63 19.43
N PRO A 827 20.94 5.77 19.65
CA PRO A 827 20.51 4.79 18.64
C PRO A 827 19.95 5.39 17.35
N HIS A 828 19.63 6.69 17.32
CA HIS A 828 18.99 7.40 16.22
C HIS A 828 19.84 8.56 15.64
N GLN A 829 21.10 8.72 16.06
CA GLN A 829 21.95 9.84 15.62
C GLN A 829 22.54 9.66 14.21
N ASP A 830 22.81 8.41 13.83
CA ASP A 830 23.33 8.01 12.52
C ASP A 830 22.18 7.55 11.61
#